data_AF-A0A1I0VY29-F1
#
_entry.id   AF-A0A1I0VY29-F1
#
_cell.length_a   1.000
_cell.length_b   1.000
_cell.length_c   1.000
_cell.angle_alpha   90.00
_cell.angle_beta   90.00
_cell.angle_gamma   90.00
#
_symmetry.space_group_name_H-M   'P 1'
#
loop_
_entity.id
_entity.type
_entity.pdbx_description
1 polymer ?
#
loop_
_entity_poly.entity_id
_entity_poly.type
_entity_poly.pdbx_seq_one_letter_code
_entity_poly.pdbx_strand_id
1 'polypeptide(L)'
;MGTRQKKLLSVFLTVSSIMGIVAPGINANATPIEDESNATAEELKEVIKEYSEKLAEKPNFANHHRVNYAAERLEKYDAEAAARAKEFIAQYDNQVFTKEVVEVITKMDTFSTTKNMQLFDDLLNIDIPALEKIDVESADYLKSRLDVWGQAVVFDADPNYVKATDEIIKVQTLREEGKLEEASTQVGTAKEAIGKIATLELNGPYLEAKLKVQEDLVNEEIAKQDLYVRNVEADNAREIIVTFNRDITSHTGENADNFEITAANSDAKDVSIVAAELNDDRSVLLTVSGLNNNENAKYLVKVKNVATKEETEMKDYGEILNLYDNTAPKVKSVGYSESDKELTVKFTEPIMNKADYPNTIKLKSDGATIYINKDQFTKKAAKCIINVDSLNLKEDKKYSIEVDGLTDFAGNALTKYVGEIEIKKDNEDPTLNGIDVLSKNVFKVSFNEAIKNNDFKVLVDGKENAAELIDTNEDDYEYEFKLLDVPENFEGNKIITIYGYEDVSGNKGDSVTKEVKFEAKHPALDIDSPDAEIKIFGELRYAVFTFDRDLKNDKGNDIKIEVKHEDKDGITITDNVSLLYNGTLEDIDANQIALDITNLDQGKYRFDLESSDIIDKYDQKIEKTSLTFNNNTSGKTARVTSVQPNDQKKDEDKVIVKFDTDLGADAKEPSNYTIDGVQVFESAIFKEDKKTVELTLKEGWITTTGNKTFRVNGLKNVKSYEEVLEFQENVKPEISKAEVVSYNKIKLSMSDVISSEYTIDKNDLKVRVNDTSVQGDIVVTGQGTDTLMITLSPEDKLRNSDDKVTIEVLEDNTISDLYGNTVKSGLIGNVEVKLDSLFDTASAEVDKLKDQCDKLIDDKITDSKDVLKAAEDQLVKANNAVKELDENSVDRNKLQDRIKTEENRINVFKTKVAINDLKLACDKLTDPVVTEPFADAEAKLKIVDANIKVLKDASVDTTKLEEDRKVQSDRIEEFEVKVAKNELVVGNLIIETVESKEQVTKIKDHSNGATYVYSVSENSSLATVDDKGNIQIVRPIDKDSVEIEITVTISKGNNTDTKKFTLTIPKDISNPIIIV
;
A
#
# COMPACT_ATOMS: atom_id res chain seq x y z
N MET A 1 -22.18 -38.78 -21.94
CA MET A 1 -21.60 -38.68 -20.57
C MET A 1 -20.81 -39.95 -20.26
N GLY A 2 -19.52 -39.84 -19.96
CA GLY A 2 -18.64 -40.99 -19.71
C GLY A 2 -18.92 -41.65 -18.35
N THR A 3 -18.65 -42.96 -18.22
CA THR A 3 -18.89 -43.76 -17.01
C THR A 3 -18.24 -43.19 -15.75
N ARG A 4 -17.16 -42.39 -15.89
CA ARG A 4 -16.50 -41.68 -14.77
C ARG A 4 -17.32 -40.51 -14.22
N GLN A 5 -17.96 -39.70 -15.07
CA GLN A 5 -18.79 -38.58 -14.61
C GLN A 5 -20.05 -39.06 -13.88
N LYS A 6 -20.64 -40.18 -14.32
CA LYS A 6 -21.81 -40.81 -13.66
C LYS A 6 -21.48 -41.39 -12.29
N LYS A 7 -20.32 -42.06 -12.17
CA LYS A 7 -19.82 -42.53 -10.87
C LYS A 7 -19.47 -41.37 -9.92
N LEU A 8 -18.97 -40.26 -10.46
CA LEU A 8 -18.68 -39.07 -9.65
C LEU A 8 -19.97 -38.45 -9.09
N LEU A 9 -21.01 -38.28 -9.93
CA LEU A 9 -22.32 -37.75 -9.53
C LEU A 9 -23.05 -38.65 -8.52
N SER A 10 -23.00 -39.97 -8.72
CA SER A 10 -23.56 -40.97 -7.80
C SER A 10 -22.89 -40.91 -6.43
N VAL A 11 -21.55 -40.78 -6.37
CA VAL A 11 -20.78 -40.66 -5.12
C VAL A 11 -21.03 -39.32 -4.42
N PHE A 12 -21.28 -38.24 -5.15
CA PHE A 12 -21.49 -36.90 -4.58
C PHE A 12 -22.82 -36.77 -3.83
N LEU A 13 -23.90 -37.30 -4.42
CA LEU A 13 -25.20 -37.38 -3.78
C LEU A 13 -25.19 -38.30 -2.54
N THR A 14 -24.26 -39.26 -2.49
CA THR A 14 -24.03 -40.10 -1.31
C THR A 14 -23.30 -39.40 -0.19
N VAL A 15 -22.20 -38.72 -0.51
CA VAL A 15 -21.33 -38.09 0.49
C VAL A 15 -22.04 -36.93 1.19
N SER A 16 -22.88 -36.18 0.47
CA SER A 16 -23.76 -35.15 1.05
C SER A 16 -24.83 -35.73 2.00
N SER A 17 -25.29 -36.96 1.78
CA SER A 17 -26.23 -37.63 2.70
C SER A 17 -25.60 -38.21 3.98
N ILE A 18 -24.26 -38.39 3.99
CA ILE A 18 -23.51 -39.01 5.09
C ILE A 18 -22.82 -37.95 5.98
N MET A 19 -22.47 -36.78 5.45
CA MET A 19 -21.91 -35.67 6.23
C MET A 19 -23.00 -34.89 6.98
N GLY A 20 -23.59 -35.49 8.01
CA GLY A 20 -24.01 -34.82 9.25
C GLY A 20 -24.97 -33.62 9.24
N ILE A 21 -25.55 -33.19 8.13
CA ILE A 21 -26.60 -32.17 8.09
C ILE A 21 -27.96 -32.87 8.08
N VAL A 22 -28.28 -33.50 9.21
CA VAL A 22 -29.69 -33.73 9.58
C VAL A 22 -30.01 -32.58 10.52
N ALA A 23 -30.52 -31.47 9.98
CA ALA A 23 -31.22 -30.50 10.80
C ALA A 23 -32.38 -31.27 11.48
N PRO A 24 -32.42 -31.38 12.82
CA PRO A 24 -33.48 -32.13 13.48
C PRO A 24 -34.78 -31.30 13.36
N GLY A 25 -35.70 -31.72 12.49
CA GLY A 25 -37.10 -31.27 12.59
C GLY A 25 -37.79 -30.73 11.34
N ILE A 26 -37.26 -30.89 10.12
CA ILE A 26 -37.98 -30.42 8.92
C ILE A 26 -38.52 -31.62 8.12
N ASN A 27 -39.85 -31.79 8.18
CA ASN A 27 -40.65 -32.75 7.42
C ASN A 27 -40.61 -32.44 5.92
N ALA A 28 -39.50 -32.75 5.24
CA ALA A 28 -39.50 -32.84 3.78
C ALA A 28 -40.12 -34.19 3.40
N ASN A 29 -41.29 -34.17 2.75
CA ASN A 29 -42.05 -35.33 2.24
C ASN A 29 -41.31 -36.15 1.14
N ALA A 30 -39.98 -36.25 1.19
CA ALA A 30 -39.16 -36.81 0.13
C ALA A 30 -39.06 -38.35 0.20
N THR A 31 -39.41 -38.97 1.32
CA THR A 31 -39.69 -40.41 1.45
C THR A 31 -40.88 -40.66 2.40
N PRO A 32 -41.55 -41.83 2.35
CA PRO A 32 -42.65 -42.19 3.27
C PRO A 32 -42.26 -42.32 4.75
N ILE A 33 -40.99 -42.16 5.12
CA ILE A 33 -40.49 -42.44 6.47
C ILE A 33 -40.11 -41.10 7.12
N GLU A 34 -40.92 -40.65 8.08
CA GLU A 34 -40.79 -39.35 8.76
C GLU A 34 -39.48 -39.17 9.57
N ASP A 35 -38.77 -40.26 9.90
CA ASP A 35 -37.47 -40.22 10.57
C ASP A 35 -36.48 -41.21 9.91
N GLU A 36 -35.92 -40.79 8.79
CA GLU A 36 -34.99 -41.58 7.98
C GLU A 36 -33.70 -42.02 8.70
N SER A 37 -33.40 -41.43 9.87
CA SER A 37 -32.26 -41.83 10.71
C SER A 37 -32.55 -43.08 11.56
N ASN A 38 -33.84 -43.35 11.80
CA ASN A 38 -34.36 -44.46 12.60
C ASN A 38 -35.11 -45.51 11.78
N ALA A 39 -35.09 -45.41 10.44
CA ALA A 39 -35.75 -46.35 9.55
C ALA A 39 -35.26 -47.80 9.78
N THR A 40 -36.21 -48.71 9.96
CA THR A 40 -35.94 -50.14 10.06
C THR A 40 -35.55 -50.74 8.70
N ALA A 41 -34.89 -51.90 8.72
CA ALA A 41 -34.50 -52.60 7.48
C ALA A 41 -35.73 -52.94 6.61
N GLU A 42 -36.87 -53.24 7.24
CA GLU A 42 -38.14 -53.55 6.60
C GLU A 42 -38.75 -52.32 5.91
N GLU A 43 -38.76 -51.16 6.56
CA GLU A 43 -39.25 -49.90 5.98
C GLU A 43 -38.36 -49.47 4.79
N LEU A 44 -37.03 -49.61 4.90
CA LEU A 44 -36.11 -49.32 3.80
C LEU A 44 -36.33 -50.26 2.60
N LYS A 45 -36.62 -51.55 2.84
CA LYS A 45 -36.96 -52.51 1.79
C LYS A 45 -38.29 -52.19 1.12
N GLU A 46 -39.27 -51.69 1.87
CA GLU A 46 -40.56 -51.27 1.33
C GLU A 46 -40.40 -50.04 0.43
N VAL A 47 -39.63 -49.04 0.84
CA VAL A 47 -39.27 -47.88 0.01
C VAL A 47 -38.53 -48.29 -1.26
N ILE A 48 -37.51 -49.16 -1.14
CA ILE A 48 -36.79 -49.68 -2.31
C ILE A 48 -37.76 -50.36 -3.27
N LYS A 49 -38.68 -51.20 -2.76
CA LYS A 49 -39.66 -51.91 -3.58
C LYS A 49 -40.60 -50.94 -4.30
N GLU A 50 -41.25 -50.05 -3.56
CA GLU A 50 -42.20 -49.07 -4.09
C GLU A 50 -41.57 -48.22 -5.19
N TYR A 51 -40.41 -47.62 -4.90
CA TYR A 51 -39.77 -46.73 -5.85
C TYR A 51 -39.04 -47.46 -6.98
N SER A 52 -38.67 -48.75 -6.82
CA SER A 52 -38.19 -49.57 -7.93
C SER A 52 -39.30 -49.86 -8.94
N GLU A 53 -40.53 -50.11 -8.46
CA GLU A 53 -41.71 -50.28 -9.31
C GLU A 53 -42.03 -48.97 -10.06
N LYS A 54 -42.05 -47.82 -9.34
CA LYS A 54 -42.24 -46.50 -9.95
C LYS A 54 -41.13 -46.13 -10.94
N LEU A 55 -39.87 -46.46 -10.63
CA LEU A 55 -38.73 -46.22 -11.53
C LEU A 55 -38.85 -47.04 -12.81
N ALA A 56 -39.34 -48.28 -12.73
CA ALA A 56 -39.56 -49.12 -13.89
C ALA A 56 -40.71 -48.61 -14.78
N GLU A 57 -41.76 -48.05 -14.18
CA GLU A 57 -42.90 -47.46 -14.89
C GLU A 57 -42.55 -46.11 -15.53
N LYS A 58 -41.92 -45.23 -14.76
CA LYS A 58 -41.50 -43.89 -15.18
C LYS A 58 -40.05 -43.64 -14.71
N PRO A 59 -39.06 -43.94 -15.58
CA PRO A 59 -37.66 -43.65 -15.29
C PRO A 59 -37.44 -42.15 -15.08
N ASN A 60 -37.27 -41.73 -13.83
CA ASN A 60 -36.91 -40.36 -13.48
C ASN A 60 -35.90 -40.30 -12.33
N PHE A 61 -35.29 -39.13 -12.19
CA PHE A 61 -34.24 -38.90 -11.19
C PHE A 61 -34.75 -39.03 -9.76
N ALA A 62 -35.94 -38.49 -9.45
CA ALA A 62 -36.52 -38.60 -8.11
C ALA A 62 -36.62 -40.05 -7.61
N ASN A 63 -37.24 -40.93 -8.41
CA ASN A 63 -37.42 -42.34 -8.04
C ASN A 63 -36.08 -43.08 -7.98
N HIS A 64 -35.18 -42.80 -8.92
CA HIS A 64 -33.84 -43.38 -8.92
C HIS A 64 -33.07 -43.02 -7.66
N HIS A 65 -33.07 -41.74 -7.30
CA HIS A 65 -32.35 -41.24 -6.14
C HIS A 65 -32.95 -41.77 -4.82
N ARG A 66 -34.28 -41.84 -4.71
CA ARG A 66 -34.97 -42.42 -3.53
C ARG A 66 -34.58 -43.89 -3.30
N VAL A 67 -34.54 -44.71 -4.37
CA VAL A 67 -34.08 -46.11 -4.26
C VAL A 67 -32.60 -46.18 -3.88
N ASN A 68 -31.74 -45.37 -4.52
CA ASN A 68 -30.31 -45.35 -4.21
C ASN A 68 -30.04 -44.99 -2.74
N TYR A 69 -30.69 -43.94 -2.27
CA TYR A 69 -30.57 -43.42 -0.91
C TYR A 69 -31.08 -44.41 0.14
N ALA A 70 -32.19 -45.10 -0.12
CA ALA A 70 -32.71 -46.16 0.74
C ALA A 70 -31.77 -47.39 0.75
N ALA A 71 -31.20 -47.76 -0.40
CA ALA A 71 -30.25 -48.86 -0.53
C ALA A 71 -28.97 -48.62 0.28
N GLU A 72 -28.42 -47.41 0.27
CA GLU A 72 -27.22 -47.06 1.04
C GLU A 72 -27.41 -47.15 2.55
N ARG A 73 -28.61 -46.78 3.03
CA ARG A 73 -28.96 -46.98 4.44
C ARG A 73 -29.18 -48.46 4.76
N LEU A 74 -29.85 -49.17 3.86
CA LEU A 74 -30.10 -50.59 4.01
C LEU A 74 -28.80 -51.39 4.08
N GLU A 75 -27.72 -50.91 3.47
CA GLU A 75 -26.40 -51.55 3.48
C GLU A 75 -25.88 -51.85 4.89
N LYS A 76 -26.25 -51.03 5.89
CA LYS A 76 -25.90 -51.25 7.30
C LYS A 76 -26.62 -52.44 7.94
N TYR A 77 -27.78 -52.83 7.40
CA TYR A 77 -28.65 -53.88 7.94
C TYR A 77 -28.67 -55.14 7.06
N ASP A 78 -28.61 -54.97 5.74
CA ASP A 78 -28.71 -56.01 4.72
C ASP A 78 -27.96 -55.59 3.44
N ALA A 79 -26.64 -55.77 3.47
CA ALA A 79 -25.74 -55.39 2.37
C ALA A 79 -26.07 -56.08 1.03
N GLU A 80 -26.61 -57.31 1.07
CA GLU A 80 -26.96 -58.05 -0.14
C GLU A 80 -28.24 -57.48 -0.80
N ALA A 81 -29.25 -57.14 0.00
CA ALA A 81 -30.45 -56.47 -0.52
C ALA A 81 -30.11 -55.06 -1.06
N ALA A 82 -29.25 -54.31 -0.35
CA ALA A 82 -28.75 -53.02 -0.81
C ALA A 82 -27.99 -53.12 -2.15
N ALA A 83 -27.09 -54.10 -2.29
CA ALA A 83 -26.34 -54.32 -3.52
C ALA A 83 -27.26 -54.64 -4.71
N ARG A 84 -28.29 -55.48 -4.49
CA ARG A 84 -29.30 -55.79 -5.52
C ARG A 84 -30.11 -54.57 -5.92
N ALA A 85 -30.48 -53.71 -4.98
CA ALA A 85 -31.16 -52.46 -5.28
C ALA A 85 -30.28 -51.51 -6.11
N LYS A 86 -29.00 -51.37 -5.76
CA LYS A 86 -28.00 -50.58 -6.51
C LYS A 86 -27.78 -51.12 -7.93
N GLU A 87 -27.71 -52.44 -8.09
CA GLU A 87 -27.61 -53.08 -9.42
C GLU A 87 -28.87 -52.85 -10.25
N PHE A 88 -30.05 -52.92 -9.63
CA PHE A 88 -31.32 -52.68 -10.30
C PHE A 88 -31.43 -51.26 -10.85
N ILE A 89 -31.06 -50.24 -10.08
CA ILE A 89 -31.21 -48.85 -10.53
C ILE A 89 -30.20 -48.45 -11.60
N ALA A 90 -29.00 -49.06 -11.60
CA ALA A 90 -27.93 -48.76 -12.55
C ALA A 90 -28.32 -48.96 -14.03
N GLN A 91 -29.31 -49.82 -14.31
CA GLN A 91 -29.83 -50.00 -15.67
C GLN A 91 -30.61 -48.77 -16.19
N TYR A 92 -31.05 -47.88 -15.29
CA TYR A 92 -31.81 -46.68 -15.60
C TYR A 92 -30.96 -45.39 -15.64
N ASP A 93 -29.67 -45.45 -15.28
CA ASP A 93 -28.76 -44.28 -15.24
C ASP A 93 -28.86 -43.38 -16.48
N ASN A 94 -28.91 -43.96 -17.67
CA ASN A 94 -28.95 -43.21 -18.94
C ASN A 94 -30.29 -42.49 -19.18
N GLN A 95 -31.36 -42.93 -18.53
CA GLN A 95 -32.71 -42.41 -18.71
C GLN A 95 -33.04 -41.33 -17.68
N VAL A 96 -32.48 -41.44 -16.48
CA VAL A 96 -32.78 -40.55 -15.34
C VAL A 96 -31.85 -39.34 -15.24
N PHE A 97 -30.58 -39.48 -15.60
CA PHE A 97 -29.63 -38.37 -15.64
C PHE A 97 -29.69 -37.66 -17.00
N THR A 98 -30.83 -37.03 -17.27
CA THR A 98 -30.98 -36.16 -18.44
C THR A 98 -30.03 -34.96 -18.32
N LYS A 99 -29.81 -34.27 -19.44
CA LYS A 99 -28.92 -33.10 -19.47
C LYS A 99 -29.39 -32.03 -18.47
N GLU A 100 -30.69 -31.77 -18.43
CA GLU A 100 -31.35 -30.77 -17.59
C GLU A 100 -31.22 -31.12 -16.11
N VAL A 101 -31.44 -32.39 -15.74
CA VAL A 101 -31.27 -32.88 -14.36
C VAL A 101 -29.81 -32.73 -13.92
N VAL A 102 -28.85 -33.09 -14.77
CA VAL A 102 -27.42 -32.97 -14.48
C VAL A 102 -27.02 -31.52 -14.29
N GLU A 103 -27.53 -30.61 -15.12
CA GLU A 103 -27.27 -29.17 -15.01
C GLU A 103 -27.78 -28.61 -13.67
N VAL A 104 -29.02 -28.92 -13.28
CA VAL A 104 -29.58 -28.51 -11.97
C VAL A 104 -28.74 -29.08 -10.82
N ILE A 105 -28.41 -30.37 -10.84
CA ILE A 105 -27.60 -31.00 -9.78
C ILE A 105 -26.20 -30.37 -9.70
N THR A 106 -25.57 -30.08 -10.83
CA THR A 106 -24.23 -29.45 -10.88
C THR A 106 -24.27 -28.04 -10.28
N LYS A 107 -25.33 -27.29 -10.57
CA LYS A 107 -25.55 -25.97 -9.96
C LYS A 107 -25.85 -26.07 -8.47
N MET A 108 -26.68 -27.03 -8.03
CA MET A 108 -26.93 -27.27 -6.61
C MET A 108 -25.64 -27.65 -5.86
N ASP A 109 -24.77 -28.44 -6.49
CA ASP A 109 -23.46 -28.80 -5.94
C ASP A 109 -22.53 -27.58 -5.82
N THR A 110 -22.45 -26.80 -6.90
CA THR A 110 -21.70 -25.53 -6.93
C THR A 110 -22.23 -24.59 -5.86
N PHE A 111 -23.55 -24.52 -5.66
CA PHE A 111 -24.15 -23.73 -4.58
C PHE A 111 -23.75 -24.25 -3.20
N SER A 112 -23.79 -25.57 -2.98
CA SER A 112 -23.44 -26.17 -1.69
C SER A 112 -21.99 -25.90 -1.26
N THR A 113 -21.09 -25.77 -2.25
CA THR A 113 -19.65 -25.53 -2.02
C THR A 113 -19.31 -24.05 -1.95
N THR A 114 -19.84 -23.25 -2.86
CA THR A 114 -19.54 -21.81 -2.95
C THR A 114 -20.35 -21.00 -1.97
N LYS A 115 -21.58 -21.40 -1.66
CA LYS A 115 -22.58 -20.63 -0.89
C LYS A 115 -23.04 -19.34 -1.59
N ASN A 116 -22.96 -19.32 -2.92
CA ASN A 116 -23.37 -18.16 -3.74
C ASN A 116 -24.89 -18.05 -3.85
N MET A 117 -25.47 -16.98 -3.31
CA MET A 117 -26.93 -16.82 -3.26
C MET A 117 -27.59 -16.44 -4.59
N GLN A 118 -26.85 -15.85 -5.54
CA GLN A 118 -27.36 -15.69 -6.90
C GLN A 118 -27.67 -17.07 -7.51
N LEU A 119 -26.80 -18.05 -7.27
CA LEU A 119 -26.99 -19.40 -7.79
C LEU A 119 -28.18 -20.11 -7.13
N PHE A 120 -28.42 -19.87 -5.83
CA PHE A 120 -29.63 -20.35 -5.15
C PHE A 120 -30.90 -19.77 -5.77
N ASP A 121 -30.92 -18.46 -6.04
CA ASP A 121 -32.06 -17.78 -6.66
C ASP A 121 -32.31 -18.26 -8.10
N ASP A 122 -31.25 -18.45 -8.89
CA ASP A 122 -31.35 -19.02 -10.23
C ASP A 122 -31.91 -20.43 -10.19
N LEU A 123 -31.42 -21.26 -9.26
CA LEU A 123 -31.93 -22.62 -9.05
C LEU A 123 -33.42 -22.61 -8.71
N LEU A 124 -33.85 -21.74 -7.79
CA LEU A 124 -35.22 -21.69 -7.30
C LEU A 124 -36.20 -21.10 -8.34
N ASN A 125 -35.78 -20.03 -9.04
CA ASN A 125 -36.69 -19.22 -9.86
C ASN A 125 -36.55 -19.50 -11.37
N ILE A 126 -35.46 -20.13 -11.81
CA ILE A 126 -35.19 -20.36 -13.24
C ILE A 126 -35.02 -21.85 -13.53
N ASP A 127 -34.02 -22.50 -12.93
CA ASP A 127 -33.59 -23.84 -13.36
C ASP A 127 -34.60 -24.93 -12.96
N ILE A 128 -35.05 -24.95 -11.70
CA ILE A 128 -36.04 -25.93 -11.23
C ILE A 128 -37.41 -25.72 -11.91
N PRO A 129 -37.95 -24.48 -12.03
CA PRO A 129 -39.18 -24.25 -12.81
C PRO A 129 -39.06 -24.65 -14.29
N ALA A 130 -37.85 -24.57 -14.87
CA ALA A 130 -37.61 -25.08 -16.22
C ALA A 130 -37.66 -26.62 -16.25
N LEU A 131 -37.05 -27.29 -15.27
CA LEU A 131 -37.12 -28.75 -15.12
C LEU A 131 -38.54 -29.25 -14.86
N GLU A 132 -39.35 -28.51 -14.09
CA GLU A 132 -40.74 -28.87 -13.75
C GLU A 132 -41.60 -29.06 -14.99
N LYS A 133 -41.35 -28.27 -16.05
CA LYS A 133 -42.04 -28.39 -17.35
C LYS A 133 -41.74 -29.70 -18.08
N ILE A 134 -40.64 -30.38 -17.74
CA ILE A 134 -40.16 -31.61 -18.38
C ILE A 134 -40.44 -32.81 -17.48
N ASP A 135 -40.12 -32.70 -16.19
CA ASP A 135 -40.32 -33.74 -15.19
C ASP A 135 -40.63 -33.16 -13.82
N VAL A 136 -41.92 -32.86 -13.61
CA VAL A 136 -42.49 -32.34 -12.37
C VAL A 136 -41.98 -33.08 -11.13
N GLU A 137 -41.91 -34.40 -11.17
CA GLU A 137 -41.53 -35.19 -9.99
C GLU A 137 -40.06 -35.02 -9.60
N SER A 138 -39.15 -34.89 -10.57
CA SER A 138 -37.74 -34.60 -10.32
C SER A 138 -37.53 -33.15 -9.90
N ALA A 139 -38.30 -32.21 -10.47
CA ALA A 139 -38.25 -30.80 -10.07
C ALA A 139 -38.75 -30.59 -8.64
N ASP A 140 -39.91 -31.15 -8.27
CA ASP A 140 -40.44 -31.12 -6.91
C ASP A 140 -39.45 -31.72 -5.91
N TYR A 141 -38.84 -32.86 -6.29
CA TYR A 141 -37.82 -33.50 -5.48
C TYR A 141 -36.61 -32.59 -5.25
N LEU A 142 -36.03 -32.05 -6.32
CA LEU A 142 -34.85 -31.17 -6.24
C LEU A 142 -35.18 -29.85 -5.52
N LYS A 143 -36.38 -29.30 -5.70
CA LYS A 143 -36.86 -28.12 -4.96
C LYS A 143 -36.91 -28.37 -3.46
N SER A 144 -37.46 -29.51 -3.05
CA SER A 144 -37.50 -29.89 -1.64
C SER A 144 -36.10 -30.06 -1.03
N ARG A 145 -35.14 -30.58 -1.82
CA ARG A 145 -33.74 -30.71 -1.38
C ARG A 145 -33.01 -29.37 -1.33
N LEU A 146 -33.27 -28.49 -2.31
CA LEU A 146 -32.71 -27.15 -2.35
C LEU A 146 -33.18 -26.31 -1.15
N ASP A 147 -34.45 -26.39 -0.76
CA ASP A 147 -34.98 -25.69 0.41
C ASP A 147 -34.25 -26.11 1.70
N VAL A 148 -34.10 -27.41 1.92
CA VAL A 148 -33.34 -27.96 3.07
C VAL A 148 -31.87 -27.52 3.03
N TRP A 149 -31.23 -27.53 1.86
CA TRP A 149 -29.84 -27.10 1.71
C TRP A 149 -29.66 -25.59 1.86
N GLY A 150 -30.55 -24.76 1.31
CA GLY A 150 -30.50 -23.31 1.46
C GLY A 150 -30.53 -22.92 2.94
N GLN A 151 -31.39 -23.58 3.71
CA GLN A 151 -31.45 -23.39 5.16
C GLN A 151 -30.17 -23.79 5.87
N ALA A 152 -29.63 -24.98 5.60
CA ALA A 152 -28.45 -25.46 6.30
C ALA A 152 -27.10 -24.90 5.83
N VAL A 153 -26.99 -24.47 4.57
CA VAL A 153 -25.72 -24.06 3.96
C VAL A 153 -25.48 -22.56 4.13
N VAL A 154 -26.53 -21.76 4.04
CA VAL A 154 -26.43 -20.29 4.05
C VAL A 154 -26.95 -19.71 5.36
N PHE A 155 -28.16 -20.08 5.79
CA PHE A 155 -28.76 -19.46 6.98
C PHE A 155 -28.12 -19.92 8.30
N ASP A 156 -27.67 -21.18 8.39
CA ASP A 156 -26.90 -21.66 9.55
C ASP A 156 -25.43 -21.18 9.54
N ALA A 157 -24.87 -20.90 8.36
CA ALA A 157 -23.48 -20.43 8.23
C ALA A 157 -23.34 -18.92 8.48
N ASP A 158 -24.40 -18.15 8.21
CA ASP A 158 -24.38 -16.69 8.33
C ASP A 158 -25.75 -16.14 8.78
N PRO A 159 -26.02 -16.11 10.10
CA PRO A 159 -27.29 -15.62 10.63
C PRO A 159 -27.58 -14.15 10.27
N ASN A 160 -26.55 -13.36 9.95
CA ASN A 160 -26.71 -11.97 9.56
C ASN A 160 -27.26 -11.83 8.14
N TYR A 161 -27.10 -12.85 7.28
CA TYR A 161 -27.68 -12.85 5.93
C TYR A 161 -29.21 -12.82 5.97
N VAL A 162 -29.83 -13.61 6.85
CA VAL A 162 -31.29 -13.62 7.06
C VAL A 162 -31.74 -12.23 7.49
N LYS A 163 -31.04 -11.65 8.48
CA LYS A 163 -31.32 -10.30 8.95
C LYS A 163 -31.24 -9.28 7.81
N ALA A 164 -30.18 -9.30 7.00
CA ALA A 164 -30.04 -8.39 5.87
C ALA A 164 -31.20 -8.54 4.86
N THR A 165 -31.61 -9.76 4.56
CA THR A 165 -32.74 -10.05 3.68
C THR A 165 -34.06 -9.56 4.26
N ASP A 166 -34.30 -9.77 5.55
CA ASP A 166 -35.50 -9.30 6.27
C ASP A 166 -35.58 -7.77 6.26
N GLU A 167 -34.46 -7.08 6.47
CA GLU A 167 -34.43 -5.61 6.39
C GLU A 167 -34.75 -5.11 4.97
N ILE A 168 -34.28 -5.79 3.90
CA ILE A 168 -34.65 -5.47 2.51
C ILE A 168 -36.16 -5.69 2.26
N ILE A 169 -36.70 -6.81 2.72
CA ILE A 169 -38.15 -7.11 2.62
C ILE A 169 -38.96 -6.04 3.36
N LYS A 170 -38.46 -5.57 4.49
CA LYS A 170 -39.08 -4.50 5.26
C LYS A 170 -39.06 -3.16 4.53
N VAL A 171 -37.99 -2.82 3.78
CA VAL A 171 -37.99 -1.66 2.87
C VAL A 171 -39.15 -1.77 1.87
N GLN A 172 -39.27 -2.92 1.19
CA GLN A 172 -40.33 -3.17 0.23
C GLN A 172 -41.73 -3.04 0.86
N THR A 173 -41.93 -3.64 2.03
CA THR A 173 -43.21 -3.62 2.75
C THR A 173 -43.60 -2.18 3.12
N LEU A 174 -42.67 -1.40 3.67
CA LEU A 174 -42.91 0.00 4.03
C LEU A 174 -43.24 0.85 2.79
N ARG A 175 -42.55 0.59 1.66
CA ARG A 175 -42.87 1.25 0.39
C ARG A 175 -44.29 0.91 -0.07
N GLU A 176 -44.66 -0.37 -0.10
CA GLU A 176 -45.99 -0.82 -0.54
C GLU A 176 -47.12 -0.29 0.37
N GLU A 177 -46.84 -0.03 1.64
CA GLU A 177 -47.75 0.66 2.57
C GLU A 177 -47.84 2.18 2.36
N GLY A 178 -47.07 2.75 1.42
CA GLY A 178 -46.98 4.18 1.17
C GLY A 178 -46.15 4.95 2.21
N LYS A 179 -45.45 4.25 3.12
CA LYS A 179 -44.60 4.83 4.16
C LYS A 179 -43.19 5.05 3.63
N LEU A 180 -43.08 5.88 2.59
CA LEU A 180 -41.83 6.05 1.83
C LEU A 180 -40.66 6.56 2.69
N GLU A 181 -40.93 7.40 3.68
CA GLU A 181 -39.91 7.91 4.59
C GLU A 181 -39.36 6.84 5.54
N GLU A 182 -40.24 5.98 6.07
CA GLU A 182 -39.84 4.81 6.87
C GLU A 182 -39.05 3.83 5.99
N ALA A 183 -39.48 3.64 4.74
CA ALA A 183 -38.79 2.80 3.77
C ALA A 183 -37.38 3.33 3.45
N SER A 184 -37.24 4.64 3.23
CA SER A 184 -35.95 5.31 2.99
C SER A 184 -34.99 5.16 4.18
N THR A 185 -35.49 5.37 5.40
CA THR A 185 -34.70 5.15 6.63
C THR A 185 -34.28 3.67 6.77
N GLN A 186 -35.18 2.75 6.42
CA GLN A 186 -34.96 1.32 6.46
C GLN A 186 -33.89 0.85 5.45
N VAL A 187 -33.64 1.60 4.36
CA VAL A 187 -32.52 1.33 3.44
C VAL A 187 -31.18 1.41 4.15
N GLY A 188 -30.97 2.43 5.01
CA GLY A 188 -29.73 2.55 5.80
C GLY A 188 -29.52 1.37 6.74
N THR A 189 -30.59 0.92 7.40
CA THR A 189 -30.58 -0.28 8.27
C THR A 189 -30.25 -1.55 7.48
N ALA A 190 -30.79 -1.67 6.26
CA ALA A 190 -30.47 -2.78 5.36
C ALA A 190 -29.01 -2.75 4.89
N LYS A 191 -28.45 -1.58 4.52
CA LYS A 191 -27.02 -1.43 4.18
C LYS A 191 -26.11 -1.85 5.34
N GLU A 192 -26.43 -1.42 6.57
CA GLU A 192 -25.68 -1.81 7.76
C GLU A 192 -25.78 -3.33 8.03
N ALA A 193 -26.95 -3.93 7.82
CA ALA A 193 -27.14 -5.36 7.98
C ALA A 193 -26.36 -6.18 6.92
N ILE A 194 -26.32 -5.71 5.67
CA ILE A 194 -25.50 -6.30 4.60
C ILE A 194 -24.02 -6.24 4.98
N GLY A 195 -23.52 -5.10 5.46
CA GLY A 195 -22.11 -4.95 5.87
C GLY A 195 -21.67 -5.86 7.02
N LYS A 196 -22.62 -6.52 7.71
CA LYS A 196 -22.37 -7.46 8.83
C LYS A 196 -22.42 -8.94 8.42
N ILE A 197 -22.72 -9.27 7.17
CA ILE A 197 -22.75 -10.66 6.72
C ILE A 197 -21.32 -11.21 6.64
N ALA A 198 -21.09 -12.41 7.16
CA ALA A 198 -19.78 -13.08 7.11
C ALA A 198 -19.36 -13.45 5.68
N THR A 199 -20.32 -13.55 4.75
CA THR A 199 -20.12 -13.89 3.34
C THR A 199 -20.11 -12.66 2.41
N LEU A 200 -19.71 -11.49 2.91
CA LEU A 200 -19.85 -10.20 2.21
C LEU A 200 -19.24 -10.18 0.81
N GLU A 201 -18.02 -10.70 0.62
CA GLU A 201 -17.36 -10.69 -0.70
C GLU A 201 -18.14 -11.47 -1.78
N LEU A 202 -18.85 -12.52 -1.37
CA LEU A 202 -19.58 -13.40 -2.28
C LEU A 202 -21.03 -12.96 -2.47
N ASN A 203 -21.70 -12.60 -1.38
CA ASN A 203 -23.14 -12.38 -1.33
C ASN A 203 -23.54 -10.90 -1.18
N GLY A 204 -22.60 -10.03 -0.79
CA GLY A 204 -22.79 -8.59 -0.65
C GLY A 204 -23.27 -7.93 -1.92
N PRO A 205 -22.56 -8.04 -3.06
CA PRO A 205 -22.94 -7.40 -4.32
C PRO A 205 -24.37 -7.75 -4.77
N TYR A 206 -24.77 -9.00 -4.54
CA TYR A 206 -26.11 -9.47 -4.87
C TYR A 206 -27.19 -8.84 -3.96
N LEU A 207 -26.97 -8.78 -2.65
CA LEU A 207 -27.91 -8.13 -1.73
C LEU A 207 -27.95 -6.61 -1.94
N GLU A 208 -26.81 -5.98 -2.23
CA GLU A 208 -26.71 -4.57 -2.58
C GLU A 208 -27.50 -4.26 -3.86
N ALA A 209 -27.40 -5.09 -4.90
CA ALA A 209 -28.20 -4.93 -6.11
C ALA A 209 -29.72 -5.05 -5.82
N LYS A 210 -30.14 -6.02 -4.99
CA LYS A 210 -31.55 -6.14 -4.59
C LYS A 210 -32.02 -4.93 -3.78
N LEU A 211 -31.22 -4.46 -2.84
CA LEU A 211 -31.53 -3.27 -2.04
C LEU A 211 -31.58 -2.02 -2.92
N LYS A 212 -30.65 -1.86 -3.86
CA LYS A 212 -30.58 -0.72 -4.79
C LYS A 212 -31.86 -0.59 -5.62
N VAL A 213 -32.41 -1.70 -6.11
CA VAL A 213 -33.72 -1.68 -6.79
C VAL A 213 -34.83 -1.15 -5.88
N GLN A 214 -34.86 -1.55 -4.60
CA GLN A 214 -35.87 -1.03 -3.67
C GLN A 214 -35.62 0.44 -3.33
N GLU A 215 -34.37 0.85 -3.11
CA GLU A 215 -33.95 2.23 -2.87
C GLU A 215 -34.34 3.16 -4.02
N ASP A 216 -34.07 2.76 -5.28
CA ASP A 216 -34.42 3.53 -6.45
C ASP A 216 -35.94 3.69 -6.60
N LEU A 217 -36.72 2.64 -6.34
CA LEU A 217 -38.18 2.70 -6.35
C LEU A 217 -38.72 3.60 -5.23
N VAL A 218 -38.15 3.54 -4.02
CA VAL A 218 -38.50 4.44 -2.92
C VAL A 218 -38.19 5.90 -3.32
N ASN A 219 -37.02 6.16 -3.87
CA ASN A 219 -36.62 7.51 -4.30
C ASN A 219 -37.48 8.04 -5.45
N GLU A 220 -37.82 7.21 -6.43
CA GLU A 220 -38.72 7.57 -7.54
C GLU A 220 -40.11 7.95 -7.02
N GLU A 221 -40.64 7.19 -6.05
CA GLU A 221 -41.94 7.48 -5.44
C GLU A 221 -41.91 8.73 -4.55
N ILE A 222 -40.81 8.98 -3.82
CA ILE A 222 -40.60 10.23 -3.06
C ILE A 222 -40.54 11.44 -4.01
N ALA A 223 -39.81 11.32 -5.13
CA ALA A 223 -39.69 12.39 -6.12
C ALA A 223 -41.03 12.77 -6.77
N LYS A 224 -42.00 11.85 -6.78
CA LYS A 224 -43.38 12.12 -7.25
C LYS A 224 -44.24 12.86 -6.22
N GLN A 225 -43.80 12.98 -4.97
CA GLN A 225 -44.51 13.77 -3.96
C GLN A 225 -44.20 15.28 -4.13
N ASP A 226 -45.20 16.11 -3.79
CA ASP A 226 -44.99 17.55 -3.63
C ASP A 226 -43.89 17.80 -2.58
N LEU A 227 -43.16 18.91 -2.68
CA LEU A 227 -42.23 19.34 -1.62
C LEU A 227 -43.01 19.73 -0.36
N TYR A 228 -42.56 19.26 0.80
CA TYR A 228 -43.08 19.63 2.11
C TYR A 228 -42.01 19.55 3.21
N VAL A 229 -42.27 20.23 4.33
CA VAL A 229 -41.44 20.15 5.54
C VAL A 229 -41.71 18.82 6.24
N ARG A 230 -40.68 17.97 6.32
CA ARG A 230 -40.71 16.65 6.94
C ARG A 230 -40.57 16.75 8.46
N ASN A 231 -39.64 17.57 8.94
CA ASN A 231 -39.37 17.72 10.37
C ASN A 231 -38.90 19.13 10.69
N VAL A 232 -39.20 19.59 11.90
CA VAL A 232 -38.58 20.77 12.49
C VAL A 232 -38.23 20.44 13.93
N GLU A 233 -36.95 20.45 14.25
CA GLU A 233 -36.46 20.13 15.59
C GLU A 233 -35.41 21.12 16.06
N ALA A 234 -35.36 21.33 17.38
CA ALA A 234 -34.29 22.09 17.98
C ALA A 234 -33.06 21.17 18.10
N ASP A 235 -31.96 21.53 17.46
CA ASP A 235 -30.68 20.86 17.67
C ASP A 235 -30.09 21.29 19.01
N ASN A 236 -30.08 22.60 19.25
CA ASN A 236 -29.73 23.20 20.53
C ASN A 236 -30.45 24.52 20.73
N ALA A 237 -30.16 25.21 21.83
CA ALA A 237 -30.78 26.48 22.13
C ALA A 237 -30.65 27.53 21.01
N ARG A 238 -29.68 27.46 20.10
CA ARG A 238 -29.48 28.45 19.03
C ARG A 238 -29.72 27.93 17.63
N GLU A 239 -29.97 26.65 17.46
CA GLU A 239 -30.00 26.01 16.16
C GLU A 239 -31.25 25.15 16.05
N ILE A 240 -32.02 25.36 14.98
CA ILE A 240 -33.20 24.58 14.63
C ILE A 240 -32.97 24.01 13.25
N ILE A 241 -33.19 22.71 13.09
CA ILE A 241 -33.04 22.03 11.81
C ILE A 241 -34.44 21.87 11.21
N VAL A 242 -34.63 22.39 10.00
CA VAL A 242 -35.83 22.16 9.18
C VAL A 242 -35.46 21.18 8.08
N THR A 243 -36.05 19.99 8.09
CA THR A 243 -35.80 18.95 7.08
C THR A 243 -36.96 18.87 6.10
N PHE A 244 -36.66 18.69 4.82
CA PHE A 244 -37.62 18.55 3.73
C PHE A 244 -37.62 17.12 3.18
N ASN A 245 -38.69 16.71 2.51
CA ASN A 245 -38.78 15.38 1.87
C ASN A 245 -37.97 15.28 0.56
N ARG A 246 -37.54 16.41 0.00
CA ARG A 246 -36.81 16.52 -1.28
C ARG A 246 -35.73 17.58 -1.19
N ASP A 247 -34.80 17.51 -2.13
CA ASP A 247 -33.73 18.50 -2.28
C ASP A 247 -34.33 19.89 -2.58
N ILE A 248 -33.78 20.93 -1.94
CA ILE A 248 -34.22 22.32 -2.08
C ILE A 248 -33.10 23.19 -2.68
N THR A 249 -33.45 24.37 -3.18
CA THR A 249 -32.45 25.33 -3.71
C THR A 249 -31.83 26.17 -2.59
N SER A 250 -30.52 26.48 -2.69
CA SER A 250 -29.81 27.36 -1.75
C SER A 250 -30.49 28.71 -1.62
N HIS A 251 -30.83 29.36 -2.74
CA HIS A 251 -31.46 30.68 -2.71
C HIS A 251 -32.79 30.73 -1.93
N THR A 252 -33.61 29.67 -1.97
CA THR A 252 -34.87 29.63 -1.21
C THR A 252 -34.70 29.06 0.20
N GLY A 253 -33.77 28.12 0.40
CA GLY A 253 -33.46 27.51 1.69
C GLY A 253 -32.68 28.40 2.65
N GLU A 254 -31.80 29.26 2.14
CA GLU A 254 -30.93 30.15 2.93
C GLU A 254 -31.55 31.53 3.16
N ASN A 255 -32.74 31.78 2.59
CA ASN A 255 -33.46 33.01 2.81
C ASN A 255 -34.22 32.97 4.14
N ALA A 256 -33.67 33.61 5.18
CA ALA A 256 -34.29 33.67 6.51
C ALA A 256 -35.75 34.19 6.52
N ASP A 257 -36.17 35.03 5.55
CA ASP A 257 -37.54 35.55 5.46
C ASP A 257 -38.59 34.50 5.06
N ASN A 258 -38.14 33.36 4.54
CA ASN A 258 -38.97 32.20 4.22
C ASN A 258 -39.36 31.40 5.49
N PHE A 259 -38.78 31.73 6.64
CA PHE A 259 -39.01 31.06 7.90
C PHE A 259 -39.56 32.05 8.94
N GLU A 260 -40.54 31.62 9.75
CA GLU A 260 -41.11 32.41 10.83
C GLU A 260 -41.28 31.54 12.07
N ILE A 261 -40.79 31.99 13.22
CA ILE A 261 -40.95 31.30 14.51
C ILE A 261 -41.55 32.28 15.51
N THR A 262 -42.73 31.96 16.04
CA THR A 262 -43.44 32.83 17.00
C THR A 262 -43.87 32.04 18.22
N ALA A 263 -43.84 32.65 19.41
CA ALA A 263 -44.31 32.02 20.64
C ALA A 263 -45.83 31.74 20.53
N ALA A 264 -46.22 30.48 20.71
CA ALA A 264 -47.61 30.03 20.64
C ALA A 264 -48.27 29.88 22.03
N ASN A 265 -47.49 29.97 23.12
CA ASN A 265 -47.99 30.00 24.50
C ASN A 265 -47.11 30.86 25.42
N SER A 266 -47.54 31.03 26.67
CA SER A 266 -46.83 31.83 27.69
C SER A 266 -45.52 31.21 28.19
N ASP A 267 -45.29 29.92 27.90
CA ASP A 267 -44.06 29.21 28.27
C ASP A 267 -42.94 29.41 27.25
N ALA A 268 -43.27 29.78 26.00
CA ALA A 268 -42.33 30.13 24.96
C ALA A 268 -41.82 31.58 25.11
N LYS A 269 -40.56 31.82 24.75
CA LYS A 269 -40.00 33.18 24.64
C LYS A 269 -40.07 33.64 23.18
N ASP A 270 -40.04 34.95 22.92
CA ASP A 270 -39.91 35.41 21.54
C ASP A 270 -38.55 35.00 20.97
N VAL A 271 -38.57 34.46 19.75
CA VAL A 271 -37.40 33.96 19.03
C VAL A 271 -37.32 34.68 17.70
N SER A 272 -36.15 35.21 17.35
CA SER A 272 -35.88 35.76 16.03
C SER A 272 -34.89 34.87 15.29
N ILE A 273 -35.12 34.68 13.99
CA ILE A 273 -34.16 34.02 13.10
C ILE A 273 -33.06 35.03 12.77
N VAL A 274 -31.82 34.60 12.99
CA VAL A 274 -30.59 35.38 12.76
C VAL A 274 -30.01 35.06 11.39
N ALA A 275 -30.03 33.78 11.01
CA ALA A 275 -29.55 33.28 9.73
C ALA A 275 -30.26 31.95 9.39
N ALA A 276 -30.27 31.62 8.10
CA ALA A 276 -30.67 30.32 7.57
C ALA A 276 -29.57 29.87 6.61
N GLU A 277 -29.06 28.65 6.79
CA GLU A 277 -27.96 28.09 6.00
C GLU A 277 -28.34 26.66 5.61
N LEU A 278 -28.05 26.23 4.38
CA LEU A 278 -28.22 24.82 4.05
C LEU A 278 -27.25 23.97 4.86
N ASN A 279 -27.78 22.98 5.57
CA ASN A 279 -26.98 21.99 6.28
C ASN A 279 -26.65 20.78 5.38
N ASP A 280 -27.58 20.44 4.49
CA ASP A 280 -27.40 19.54 3.35
C ASP A 280 -28.46 19.87 2.28
N ASP A 281 -28.52 19.08 1.20
CA ASP A 281 -29.49 19.28 0.11
C ASP A 281 -30.96 19.32 0.58
N ARG A 282 -31.29 18.75 1.75
CA ARG A 282 -32.68 18.59 2.24
C ARG A 282 -32.92 19.22 3.59
N SER A 283 -31.97 19.98 4.13
CA SER A 283 -32.12 20.56 5.47
C SER A 283 -31.54 21.96 5.56
N VAL A 284 -32.24 22.79 6.32
CA VAL A 284 -31.84 24.17 6.63
C VAL A 284 -31.56 24.26 8.12
N LEU A 285 -30.37 24.74 8.46
CA LEU A 285 -29.98 25.12 9.81
C LEU A 285 -30.39 26.58 10.04
N LEU A 286 -31.39 26.78 10.89
CA LEU A 286 -31.81 28.09 11.33
C LEU A 286 -31.04 28.48 12.59
N THR A 287 -30.21 29.52 12.49
CA THR A 287 -29.63 30.16 13.67
C THR A 287 -30.65 31.10 14.28
N VAL A 288 -30.97 30.92 15.56
CA VAL A 288 -31.94 31.74 16.30
C VAL A 288 -31.33 32.51 17.48
N SER A 289 -32.08 33.49 17.98
CA SER A 289 -31.69 34.31 19.15
C SER A 289 -31.58 33.52 20.47
N GLY A 290 -32.05 32.28 20.49
CA GLY A 290 -32.07 31.39 21.64
C GLY A 290 -33.46 30.78 21.82
N LEU A 291 -33.57 29.51 22.22
CA LEU A 291 -34.76 28.84 22.75
C LEU A 291 -34.73 28.87 24.28
N ASN A 292 -35.76 28.35 24.96
CA ASN A 292 -35.73 28.13 26.40
C ASN A 292 -35.67 26.63 26.70
N ASN A 293 -35.51 26.27 27.98
CA ASN A 293 -35.43 24.88 28.43
C ASN A 293 -36.75 24.31 28.95
N ASN A 294 -37.87 24.96 28.66
CA ASN A 294 -39.19 24.51 29.12
C ASN A 294 -39.80 23.57 28.08
N GLU A 295 -39.96 22.28 28.42
CA GLU A 295 -40.57 21.27 27.55
C GLU A 295 -42.01 21.60 27.09
N ASN A 296 -42.67 22.54 27.78
CA ASN A 296 -44.00 23.03 27.43
C ASN A 296 -43.98 24.25 26.49
N ALA A 297 -42.82 24.80 26.16
CA ALA A 297 -42.70 25.95 25.26
C ALA A 297 -43.14 25.57 23.84
N LYS A 298 -44.21 26.21 23.36
CA LYS A 298 -44.79 25.95 22.05
C LYS A 298 -44.51 27.10 21.10
N TYR A 299 -44.11 26.78 19.88
CA TYR A 299 -43.80 27.74 18.83
C TYR A 299 -44.62 27.43 17.60
N LEU A 300 -45.23 28.46 17.00
CA LEU A 300 -45.77 28.37 15.65
C LEU A 300 -44.62 28.58 14.68
N VAL A 301 -44.24 27.51 13.99
CA VAL A 301 -43.26 27.53 12.91
C VAL A 301 -43.99 27.64 11.58
N LYS A 302 -43.60 28.59 10.74
CA LYS A 302 -44.06 28.68 9.36
C LYS A 302 -42.89 28.63 8.39
N VAL A 303 -43.09 27.93 7.28
CA VAL A 303 -42.14 27.85 6.16
C VAL A 303 -42.90 28.11 4.88
N LYS A 304 -42.41 29.03 4.05
CA LYS A 304 -43.06 29.46 2.79
C LYS A 304 -42.01 29.69 1.71
N ASN A 305 -42.42 29.66 0.44
CA ASN A 305 -41.56 29.96 -0.72
C ASN A 305 -40.24 29.19 -0.78
N VAL A 306 -40.16 27.99 -0.17
CA VAL A 306 -39.03 27.07 -0.36
C VAL A 306 -39.35 26.21 -1.57
N ALA A 307 -38.38 26.03 -2.47
CA ALA A 307 -38.57 25.34 -3.74
C ALA A 307 -37.58 24.19 -3.93
N THR A 308 -37.97 23.19 -4.71
CA THR A 308 -37.05 22.11 -5.14
C THR A 308 -36.04 22.64 -6.14
N LYS A 309 -35.00 21.84 -6.43
CA LYS A 309 -34.04 22.11 -7.53
C LYS A 309 -34.70 22.32 -8.90
N GLU A 310 -35.94 21.85 -9.10
CA GLU A 310 -36.76 22.09 -10.29
C GLU A 310 -37.71 23.29 -10.15
N GLU A 311 -37.44 24.20 -9.21
CA GLU A 311 -38.22 25.43 -8.92
C GLU A 311 -39.70 25.16 -8.61
N THR A 312 -40.01 23.98 -8.07
CA THR A 312 -41.36 23.66 -7.61
C THR A 312 -41.50 24.10 -6.16
N GLU A 313 -42.23 25.19 -5.93
CA GLU A 313 -42.50 25.70 -4.58
C GLU A 313 -43.34 24.72 -3.75
N MET A 314 -42.99 24.60 -2.47
CA MET A 314 -43.82 23.90 -1.49
C MET A 314 -45.08 24.69 -1.15
N LYS A 315 -46.13 23.98 -0.73
CA LYS A 315 -47.26 24.61 -0.04
C LYS A 315 -46.79 25.16 1.31
N ASP A 316 -47.29 26.34 1.70
CA ASP A 316 -47.04 26.94 3.01
C ASP A 316 -47.23 25.90 4.13
N TYR A 317 -46.19 25.76 4.94
CA TYR A 317 -46.21 24.94 6.15
C TYR A 317 -46.44 25.81 7.37
N GLY A 318 -47.21 25.30 8.33
CA GLY A 318 -47.55 26.00 9.56
C GLY A 318 -47.95 25.01 10.65
N GLU A 319 -47.12 24.85 11.67
CA GLU A 319 -47.37 23.90 12.76
C GLU A 319 -46.97 24.47 14.13
N ILE A 320 -47.69 24.07 15.17
CA ILE A 320 -47.35 24.40 16.56
C ILE A 320 -46.51 23.26 17.13
N LEU A 321 -45.23 23.50 17.35
CA LEU A 321 -44.25 22.52 17.79
C LEU A 321 -43.70 22.85 19.17
N ASN A 322 -43.25 21.81 19.90
CA ASN A 322 -42.49 22.00 21.13
C ASN A 322 -41.01 22.12 20.78
N LEU A 323 -40.47 23.34 20.72
CA LEU A 323 -39.07 23.59 20.44
C LEU A 323 -38.39 24.10 21.71
N TYR A 324 -37.57 23.27 22.32
CA TYR A 324 -36.88 23.59 23.56
C TYR A 324 -35.56 22.85 23.60
N ASP A 325 -34.63 23.36 24.39
CA ASP A 325 -33.35 22.71 24.64
C ASP A 325 -33.26 22.39 26.12
N ASN A 326 -33.32 21.10 26.46
CA ASN A 326 -33.19 20.59 27.83
C ASN A 326 -31.84 19.91 28.08
N THR A 327 -30.92 19.98 27.13
CA THR A 327 -29.60 19.37 27.28
C THR A 327 -28.67 20.38 27.92
N ALA A 328 -27.95 19.97 28.96
CA ALA A 328 -26.94 20.83 29.56
C ALA A 328 -25.63 20.75 28.76
N PRO A 329 -24.94 21.89 28.53
CA PRO A 329 -23.68 21.88 27.82
C PRO A 329 -22.63 21.12 28.64
N LYS A 330 -21.76 20.39 27.95
CA LYS A 330 -20.64 19.65 28.53
C LYS A 330 -19.34 20.15 27.92
N VAL A 331 -18.23 20.05 28.65
CA VAL A 331 -16.90 20.21 28.06
C VAL A 331 -16.60 18.97 27.22
N LYS A 332 -16.54 19.14 25.90
CA LYS A 332 -16.22 18.08 24.93
C LYS A 332 -14.71 17.80 24.93
N SER A 333 -13.90 18.85 24.94
CA SER A 333 -12.45 18.72 25.04
C SER A 333 -11.80 20.00 25.57
N VAL A 334 -10.59 19.82 26.09
CA VAL A 334 -9.67 20.91 26.38
C VAL A 334 -8.37 20.62 25.66
N GLY A 335 -7.90 21.58 24.86
CA GLY A 335 -6.64 21.49 24.13
C GLY A 335 -5.79 22.73 24.37
N TYR A 336 -4.49 22.61 24.14
CA TYR A 336 -3.54 23.71 24.17
C TYR A 336 -2.85 23.78 22.80
N SER A 337 -2.84 24.98 22.22
CA SER A 337 -2.09 25.33 21.01
C SER A 337 -0.79 25.97 21.46
N GLU A 338 0.33 25.33 21.14
CA GLU A 338 1.65 25.87 21.47
C GLU A 338 2.04 27.04 20.56
N SER A 339 1.62 27.03 19.29
CA SER A 339 1.85 28.11 18.33
C SER A 339 1.19 29.40 18.79
N ASP A 340 -0.09 29.33 19.14
CA ASP A 340 -0.89 30.51 19.46
C ASP A 340 -0.78 30.90 20.94
N LYS A 341 -0.17 30.03 21.76
CA LYS A 341 -0.20 30.09 23.22
C LYS A 341 -1.64 30.22 23.72
N GLU A 342 -2.53 29.39 23.20
CA GLU A 342 -3.96 29.40 23.50
C GLU A 342 -4.46 28.08 24.09
N LEU A 343 -5.25 28.15 25.17
CA LEU A 343 -5.99 27.02 25.69
C LEU A 343 -7.43 27.09 25.16
N THR A 344 -7.86 26.08 24.43
CA THR A 344 -9.21 25.98 23.87
C THR A 344 -10.06 24.99 24.65
N VAL A 345 -11.17 25.46 25.20
CA VAL A 345 -12.24 24.64 25.78
C VAL A 345 -13.37 24.54 24.77
N LYS A 346 -13.63 23.33 24.25
CA LYS A 346 -14.75 23.05 23.34
C LYS A 346 -15.93 22.51 24.13
N PHE A 347 -17.12 23.00 23.85
CA PHE A 347 -18.37 22.58 24.48
C PHE A 347 -19.22 21.76 23.51
N THR A 348 -20.19 21.01 24.03
CA THR A 348 -21.18 20.31 23.21
C THR A 348 -22.19 21.25 22.57
N GLU A 349 -22.41 22.43 23.16
CA GLU A 349 -23.41 23.41 22.72
C GLU A 349 -22.88 24.85 22.94
N PRO A 350 -23.45 25.86 22.26
CA PRO A 350 -23.13 27.27 22.50
C PRO A 350 -23.46 27.73 23.94
N ILE A 351 -22.52 28.43 24.58
CA ILE A 351 -22.65 28.92 25.98
C ILE A 351 -23.02 30.42 26.04
N MET A 352 -23.86 30.85 26.99
CA MET A 352 -24.40 32.23 27.04
C MET A 352 -23.42 33.27 27.62
N ASN A 353 -22.63 32.94 28.65
CA ASN A 353 -21.96 33.93 29.50
C ASN A 353 -20.51 34.30 29.11
N LYS A 354 -20.30 35.44 28.44
CA LYS A 354 -18.95 36.01 28.23
C LYS A 354 -18.42 36.79 29.45
N ALA A 355 -19.30 37.34 30.29
CA ALA A 355 -18.90 38.30 31.32
C ALA A 355 -18.22 37.66 32.55
N ASP A 356 -18.48 36.38 32.81
CA ASP A 356 -18.11 35.66 34.04
C ASP A 356 -17.06 34.56 33.85
N TYR A 357 -16.47 34.43 32.64
CA TYR A 357 -15.44 33.40 32.38
C TYR A 357 -14.31 33.34 33.42
N PRO A 358 -13.76 34.46 33.92
CA PRO A 358 -12.74 34.41 34.98
C PRO A 358 -13.20 33.75 36.30
N ASN A 359 -14.51 33.74 36.57
CA ASN A 359 -15.09 33.12 37.77
C ASN A 359 -15.50 31.66 37.54
N THR A 360 -15.82 31.30 36.29
CA THR A 360 -16.35 29.99 35.91
C THR A 360 -15.29 29.04 35.37
N ILE A 361 -14.23 29.54 34.74
CA ILE A 361 -13.12 28.75 34.20
C ILE A 361 -11.87 29.07 35.02
N LYS A 362 -11.35 28.06 35.73
CA LYS A 362 -10.18 28.17 36.60
C LYS A 362 -9.10 27.23 36.12
N LEU A 363 -7.93 27.77 35.80
CA LEU A 363 -6.72 26.99 35.61
C LEU A 363 -6.00 26.86 36.96
N LYS A 364 -5.49 25.67 37.29
CA LYS A 364 -4.80 25.39 38.54
C LYS A 364 -3.46 24.72 38.30
N SER A 365 -2.49 25.04 39.15
CA SER A 365 -1.20 24.36 39.22
C SER A 365 -0.95 23.96 40.67
N ASP A 366 -0.70 22.67 40.91
CA ASP A 366 -0.52 22.11 42.27
C ASP A 366 -1.65 22.48 43.25
N GLY A 367 -2.89 22.55 42.73
CA GLY A 367 -4.09 22.92 43.48
C GLY A 367 -4.32 24.42 43.68
N ALA A 368 -3.34 25.28 43.40
CA ALA A 368 -3.49 26.74 43.44
C ALA A 368 -4.10 27.28 42.14
N THR A 369 -5.07 28.20 42.24
CA THR A 369 -5.70 28.83 41.08
C THR A 369 -4.79 29.89 40.46
N ILE A 370 -4.56 29.77 39.15
CA ILE A 370 -3.93 30.77 38.29
C ILE A 370 -5.02 31.76 37.89
N TYR A 371 -4.76 33.04 38.08
CA TYR A 371 -5.70 34.11 37.72
C TYR A 371 -5.61 34.40 36.21
N ILE A 372 -6.75 34.38 35.53
CA ILE A 372 -6.89 34.66 34.10
C ILE A 372 -7.70 35.94 33.94
N ASN A 373 -7.16 36.95 33.28
CA ASN A 373 -7.87 38.21 33.07
C ASN A 373 -9.01 38.07 32.07
N LYS A 374 -10.03 38.91 32.22
CA LYS A 374 -11.23 38.87 31.37
C LYS A 374 -10.94 39.10 29.88
N ASP A 375 -9.94 39.92 29.56
CA ASP A 375 -9.49 40.22 28.21
C ASP A 375 -8.72 39.07 27.54
N GLN A 376 -8.27 38.08 28.30
CA GLN A 376 -7.63 36.87 27.76
C GLN A 376 -8.62 35.83 27.23
N PHE A 377 -9.93 36.04 27.44
CA PHE A 377 -10.97 35.13 26.97
C PHE A 377 -11.59 35.61 25.65
N THR A 378 -11.48 34.77 24.62
CA THR A 378 -12.17 34.93 23.34
C THR A 378 -13.28 33.89 23.20
N LYS A 379 -14.50 34.34 22.90
CA LYS A 379 -15.66 33.46 22.66
C LYS A 379 -15.85 33.27 21.17
N LYS A 380 -15.93 32.01 20.70
CA LYS A 380 -16.25 31.66 19.31
C LYS A 380 -17.26 30.50 19.32
N ALA A 381 -18.56 30.80 19.14
CA ALA A 381 -19.64 29.82 19.17
C ALA A 381 -19.60 28.87 20.39
N ALA A 382 -19.47 27.56 20.18
CA ALA A 382 -19.31 26.51 21.20
C ALA A 382 -17.84 26.33 21.68
N LYS A 383 -16.97 27.33 21.49
CA LYS A 383 -15.58 27.32 21.94
C LYS A 383 -15.28 28.54 22.83
N CYS A 384 -14.49 28.31 23.87
CA CYS A 384 -13.85 29.34 24.65
C CYS A 384 -12.34 29.22 24.49
N ILE A 385 -11.71 30.28 24.02
CA ILE A 385 -10.27 30.38 23.81
C ILE A 385 -9.69 31.25 24.92
N ILE A 386 -8.60 30.81 25.53
CA ILE A 386 -7.89 31.50 26.59
C ILE A 386 -6.47 31.75 26.11
N ASN A 387 -6.10 33.01 25.90
CA ASN A 387 -4.70 33.36 25.63
C ASN A 387 -3.89 33.19 26.94
N VAL A 388 -2.95 32.26 26.96
CA VAL A 388 -2.16 31.91 28.15
C VAL A 388 -0.72 32.45 28.12
N ASP A 389 -0.34 33.20 27.09
CA ASP A 389 1.02 33.73 26.88
C ASP A 389 1.52 34.51 28.11
N SER A 390 0.67 35.38 28.67
CA SER A 390 1.01 36.19 29.85
C SER A 390 0.98 35.42 31.19
N LEU A 391 0.53 34.16 31.22
CA LEU A 391 0.35 33.38 32.45
C LEU A 391 1.64 32.67 32.93
N ASN A 392 2.74 32.74 32.17
CA ASN A 392 4.02 32.11 32.49
C ASN A 392 3.89 30.62 32.86
N LEU A 393 3.08 29.89 32.09
CA LEU A 393 2.93 28.46 32.30
C LEU A 393 4.27 27.77 31.97
N LYS A 394 4.72 26.90 32.87
CA LYS A 394 5.91 26.06 32.67
C LYS A 394 5.57 24.86 31.80
N GLU A 395 6.47 24.60 30.85
CA GLU A 395 6.55 23.37 30.07
C GLU A 395 6.77 22.13 30.95
N ASP A 396 6.43 20.97 30.40
CA ASP A 396 6.41 19.64 31.02
C ASP A 396 5.68 19.60 32.38
N LYS A 397 4.67 20.45 32.52
CA LYS A 397 3.86 20.54 33.73
C LYS A 397 2.39 20.28 33.42
N LYS A 398 1.76 19.50 34.31
CA LYS A 398 0.31 19.30 34.32
C LYS A 398 -0.39 20.43 35.06
N TYR A 399 -1.45 20.92 34.45
CA TYR A 399 -2.38 21.88 35.01
C TYR A 399 -3.76 21.23 35.09
N SER A 400 -4.54 21.59 36.09
CA SER A 400 -5.94 21.19 36.15
C SER A 400 -6.81 22.35 35.70
N ILE A 401 -7.77 22.08 34.81
CA ILE A 401 -8.79 23.05 34.43
C ILE A 401 -10.12 22.67 35.07
N GLU A 402 -10.75 23.63 35.70
CA GLU A 402 -12.06 23.51 36.31
C GLU A 402 -13.03 24.45 35.58
N VAL A 403 -14.13 23.92 35.07
CA VAL A 403 -15.20 24.69 34.42
C VAL A 403 -16.49 24.47 35.19
N ASP A 404 -17.06 25.52 35.76
CA ASP A 404 -18.21 25.46 36.67
C ASP A 404 -19.09 26.72 36.53
N GLY A 405 -20.42 26.58 36.61
CA GLY A 405 -21.35 27.73 36.60
C GLY A 405 -21.61 28.37 35.23
N LEU A 406 -21.22 27.74 34.12
CA LEU A 406 -21.64 28.15 32.77
C LEU A 406 -23.04 27.64 32.46
N THR A 407 -23.78 28.37 31.64
CA THR A 407 -25.07 27.95 31.10
C THR A 407 -25.08 28.09 29.57
N ASP A 408 -25.88 27.27 28.89
CA ASP A 408 -26.19 27.46 27.47
C ASP A 408 -27.16 28.64 27.25
N PHE A 409 -27.65 28.80 26.01
CA PHE A 409 -28.62 29.83 25.65
C PHE A 409 -30.07 29.54 26.07
N ALA A 410 -30.39 28.29 26.48
CA ALA A 410 -31.68 27.88 27.02
C ALA A 410 -31.76 27.98 28.55
N GLY A 411 -30.62 28.19 29.21
CA GLY A 411 -30.48 28.31 30.65
C GLY A 411 -30.09 27.01 31.36
N ASN A 412 -29.73 25.93 30.64
CA ASN A 412 -29.27 24.71 31.29
C ASN A 412 -27.84 24.91 31.81
N ALA A 413 -27.61 24.53 33.06
CA ALA A 413 -26.32 24.70 33.72
C ALA A 413 -25.38 23.54 33.40
N LEU A 414 -24.17 23.87 32.96
CA LEU A 414 -23.07 22.94 32.78
C LEU A 414 -22.76 22.25 34.12
N THR A 415 -22.72 20.91 34.11
CA THR A 415 -22.21 20.17 35.27
C THR A 415 -20.71 20.37 35.38
N LYS A 416 -20.25 20.74 36.58
CA LYS A 416 -18.83 21.01 36.86
C LYS A 416 -17.90 19.99 36.20
N TYR A 417 -17.01 20.49 35.37
CA TYR A 417 -15.96 19.73 34.72
C TYR A 417 -14.61 19.97 35.41
N VAL A 418 -13.85 18.89 35.62
CA VAL A 418 -12.45 18.96 36.05
C VAL A 418 -11.65 18.08 35.10
N GLY A 419 -10.72 18.71 34.37
CA GLY A 419 -9.79 18.04 33.48
C GLY A 419 -8.34 18.33 33.89
N GLU A 420 -7.43 17.55 33.31
CA GLU A 420 -6.00 17.86 33.32
C GLU A 420 -5.56 18.22 31.90
N ILE A 421 -4.64 19.16 31.80
CA ILE A 421 -3.92 19.50 30.58
C ILE A 421 -2.44 19.48 30.88
N GLU A 422 -1.69 18.79 30.04
CA GLU A 422 -0.24 18.79 30.11
C GLU A 422 0.27 19.77 29.07
N ILE A 423 1.00 20.78 29.51
CA ILE A 423 1.76 21.64 28.61
C ILE A 423 3.09 20.92 28.46
N LYS A 424 3.24 20.16 27.39
CA LYS A 424 4.50 19.50 27.04
C LYS A 424 5.39 20.49 26.33
N LYS A 425 6.70 20.33 26.50
CA LYS A 425 7.64 20.91 25.56
C LYS A 425 7.59 20.09 24.27
N ASP A 426 7.27 20.74 23.17
CA ASP A 426 7.52 20.16 21.87
C ASP A 426 9.03 20.05 21.63
N ASN A 427 9.48 18.83 21.31
CA ASN A 427 10.87 18.51 21.02
C ASN A 427 10.99 17.76 19.68
N GLU A 428 9.93 17.74 18.87
CA GLU A 428 9.99 17.18 17.53
C GLU A 428 10.51 18.29 16.60
N ASP A 429 11.47 17.96 15.73
CA ASP A 429 11.95 18.94 14.76
C ASP A 429 10.94 19.02 13.60
N PRO A 430 10.66 20.21 13.05
CA PRO A 430 9.80 20.33 11.89
C PRO A 430 10.40 19.59 10.70
N THR A 431 9.54 18.95 9.91
CA THR A 431 9.90 18.17 8.73
C THR A 431 9.14 18.65 7.50
N LEU A 432 9.84 18.63 6.36
CA LEU A 432 9.28 19.01 5.07
C LEU A 432 8.48 17.85 4.47
N ASN A 433 7.16 17.96 4.41
CA ASN A 433 6.28 16.97 3.80
C ASN A 433 6.46 16.95 2.27
N GLY A 434 6.37 18.11 1.63
CA GLY A 434 6.25 18.19 0.17
C GLY A 434 6.78 19.49 -0.43
N ILE A 435 7.16 19.42 -1.70
CA ILE A 435 7.36 20.59 -2.56
C ILE A 435 6.55 20.36 -3.83
N ASP A 436 5.46 21.09 -4.00
CA ASP A 436 4.56 20.96 -5.14
C ASP A 436 4.74 22.13 -6.10
N VAL A 437 5.12 21.86 -7.33
CA VAL A 437 5.20 22.91 -8.35
C VAL A 437 3.79 23.24 -8.84
N LEU A 438 3.41 24.50 -8.64
CA LEU A 438 2.09 25.05 -8.98
C LEU A 438 2.10 25.67 -10.38
N SER A 439 3.20 26.30 -10.78
CA SER A 439 3.38 26.90 -12.10
C SER A 439 4.87 26.92 -12.52
N LYS A 440 5.17 27.49 -13.68
CA LYS A 440 6.56 27.64 -14.19
C LYS A 440 7.50 28.39 -13.24
N ASN A 441 6.94 29.18 -12.32
CA ASN A 441 7.70 29.99 -11.38
C ASN A 441 7.09 30.03 -9.98
N VAL A 442 6.10 29.19 -9.68
CA VAL A 442 5.49 29.12 -8.35
C VAL A 442 5.51 27.69 -7.86
N PHE A 443 5.88 27.50 -6.60
CA PHE A 443 5.84 26.20 -5.94
C PHE A 443 5.38 26.37 -4.49
N LYS A 444 4.76 25.33 -3.96
CA LYS A 444 4.25 25.23 -2.60
C LYS A 444 5.16 24.34 -1.77
N VAL A 445 5.35 24.70 -0.51
CA VAL A 445 6.14 23.97 0.48
C VAL A 445 5.19 23.65 1.63
N SER A 446 5.08 22.37 2.01
CA SER A 446 4.20 21.94 3.10
C SER A 446 5.01 21.27 4.21
N PHE A 447 4.71 21.59 5.47
CA PHE A 447 5.38 21.04 6.66
C PHE A 447 4.42 20.17 7.49
N ASN A 448 4.97 19.36 8.39
CA ASN A 448 4.19 18.59 9.37
C ASN A 448 3.60 19.47 10.49
N GLU A 449 4.14 20.66 10.69
CA GLU A 449 3.75 21.59 11.75
C GLU A 449 4.04 23.06 11.40
N ALA A 450 3.54 23.98 12.24
CA ALA A 450 3.67 25.41 12.05
C ALA A 450 5.12 25.90 12.24
N ILE A 451 5.57 26.79 11.34
CA ILE A 451 6.92 27.36 11.36
C ILE A 451 6.88 28.75 11.99
N LYS A 452 7.77 29.01 12.97
CA LYS A 452 7.81 30.22 13.82
C LYS A 452 7.83 31.52 13.05
N ASN A 453 8.60 31.50 11.97
CA ASN A 453 8.85 32.65 11.11
C ASN A 453 8.93 32.16 9.66
N ASN A 454 8.37 32.94 8.75
CA ASN A 454 8.50 32.77 7.30
C ASN A 454 9.91 33.09 6.76
N ASP A 455 10.93 33.09 7.63
CA ASP A 455 12.31 33.53 7.37
C ASP A 455 13.24 32.38 6.95
N PHE A 456 12.70 31.18 6.73
CA PHE A 456 13.47 30.08 6.21
C PHE A 456 13.88 30.33 4.76
N LYS A 457 15.00 29.74 4.36
CA LYS A 457 15.66 30.09 3.12
C LYS A 457 15.42 29.03 2.06
N VAL A 458 15.26 29.52 0.83
CA VAL A 458 15.13 28.71 -0.37
C VAL A 458 16.36 28.93 -1.25
N LEU A 459 17.04 27.84 -1.63
CA LEU A 459 17.97 27.83 -2.76
C LEU A 459 17.29 27.20 -3.97
N VAL A 460 17.58 27.73 -5.15
CA VAL A 460 17.15 27.15 -6.42
C VAL A 460 18.42 26.96 -7.25
N ASP A 461 18.72 25.72 -7.61
CA ASP A 461 19.98 25.33 -8.27
C ASP A 461 21.22 25.87 -7.50
N GLY A 462 21.16 25.86 -6.17
CA GLY A 462 22.22 26.34 -5.28
C GLY A 462 22.38 27.87 -5.17
N LYS A 463 21.49 28.67 -5.79
CA LYS A 463 21.50 30.13 -5.72
C LYS A 463 20.59 30.65 -4.60
N GLU A 464 21.15 31.47 -3.69
CA GLU A 464 20.38 32.16 -2.63
C GLU A 464 19.45 33.26 -3.18
N ASN A 465 18.34 33.51 -2.48
CA ASN A 465 17.32 34.53 -2.80
C ASN A 465 16.71 34.38 -4.21
N ALA A 466 16.57 33.14 -4.68
CA ALA A 466 15.97 32.85 -5.97
C ALA A 466 14.44 32.78 -5.93
N ALA A 467 13.82 32.91 -4.75
CA ALA A 467 12.38 32.87 -4.55
C ALA A 467 11.93 33.89 -3.49
N GLU A 468 10.71 34.43 -3.64
CA GLU A 468 10.00 35.25 -2.66
C GLU A 468 8.75 34.50 -2.19
N LEU A 469 8.42 34.59 -0.89
CA LEU A 469 7.17 34.05 -0.37
C LEU A 469 6.01 34.94 -0.83
N ILE A 470 4.98 34.36 -1.43
CA ILE A 470 3.83 35.08 -1.98
C ILE A 470 2.51 34.78 -1.26
N ASP A 471 2.39 33.63 -0.61
CA ASP A 471 1.18 33.25 0.14
C ASP A 471 1.51 32.27 1.28
N THR A 472 0.66 32.26 2.30
CA THR A 472 0.75 31.36 3.45
C THR A 472 -0.63 30.89 3.89
N ASN A 473 -0.79 29.58 4.00
CA ASN A 473 -1.94 28.96 4.65
C ASN A 473 -1.50 28.37 5.98
N GLU A 474 -1.67 29.16 7.05
CA GLU A 474 -1.23 28.78 8.41
C GLU A 474 -2.02 27.61 8.98
N ASP A 475 -3.28 27.42 8.57
CA ASP A 475 -4.13 26.32 9.04
C ASP A 475 -3.66 24.94 8.49
N ASP A 476 -3.06 24.94 7.29
CA ASP A 476 -2.58 23.73 6.60
C ASP A 476 -1.05 23.60 6.55
N TYR A 477 -0.32 24.53 7.19
CA TYR A 477 1.16 24.59 7.21
C TYR A 477 1.79 24.64 5.81
N GLU A 478 1.16 25.39 4.89
CA GLU A 478 1.58 25.51 3.50
C GLU A 478 2.07 26.93 3.16
N TYR A 479 3.12 27.00 2.35
CA TYR A 479 3.82 28.23 2.00
C TYR A 479 4.10 28.27 0.49
N GLU A 480 3.54 29.24 -0.22
CA GLU A 480 3.74 29.40 -1.67
C GLU A 480 4.88 30.38 -1.98
N PHE A 481 5.83 29.96 -2.80
CA PHE A 481 6.99 30.73 -3.21
C PHE A 481 6.95 31.01 -4.70
N LYS A 482 7.29 32.24 -5.08
CA LYS A 482 7.49 32.68 -6.46
C LYS A 482 8.95 32.88 -6.75
N LEU A 483 9.45 32.24 -7.81
CA LEU A 483 10.82 32.40 -8.28
C LEU A 483 11.06 33.79 -8.86
N LEU A 484 12.20 34.38 -8.50
CA LEU A 484 12.67 35.68 -8.96
C LEU A 484 13.58 35.54 -10.19
N ASP A 485 13.51 36.48 -11.13
CA ASP A 485 14.36 36.55 -12.34
C ASP A 485 14.37 35.27 -13.21
N VAL A 486 13.20 34.63 -13.36
CA VAL A 486 13.00 33.42 -14.15
C VAL A 486 13.17 33.71 -15.66
N PRO A 487 14.21 33.17 -16.34
CA PRO A 487 14.36 33.33 -17.79
C PRO A 487 13.25 32.57 -18.55
N GLU A 488 12.97 32.95 -19.81
CA GLU A 488 11.92 32.32 -20.62
C GLU A 488 12.08 30.79 -20.79
N ASN A 489 13.31 30.27 -20.63
CA ASN A 489 13.65 28.86 -20.75
C ASN A 489 13.89 28.17 -19.39
N PHE A 490 13.24 28.63 -18.32
CA PHE A 490 13.45 28.09 -16.97
C PHE A 490 12.82 26.71 -16.73
N GLU A 491 11.98 26.22 -17.65
CA GLU A 491 11.33 24.91 -17.53
C GLU A 491 12.33 23.75 -17.38
N GLY A 492 11.88 22.69 -16.72
CA GLY A 492 12.65 21.48 -16.42
C GLY A 492 12.94 21.31 -14.94
N ASN A 493 13.79 20.34 -14.64
CA ASN A 493 14.14 20.02 -13.26
C ASN A 493 14.99 21.11 -12.62
N LYS A 494 14.68 21.40 -11.36
CA LYS A 494 15.38 22.36 -10.51
C LYS A 494 15.61 21.74 -9.15
N ILE A 495 16.78 22.02 -8.58
CA ILE A 495 17.10 21.59 -7.23
C ILE A 495 16.62 22.67 -6.27
N ILE A 496 15.61 22.36 -5.47
CA ILE A 496 15.10 23.24 -4.42
C ILE A 496 15.65 22.76 -3.08
N THR A 497 16.36 23.65 -2.39
CA THR A 497 16.82 23.41 -1.02
C THR A 497 16.09 24.33 -0.07
N ILE A 498 15.36 23.75 0.89
CA ILE A 498 14.70 24.44 1.99
C ILE A 498 15.55 24.25 3.23
N TYR A 499 15.95 25.34 3.89
CA TYR A 499 16.82 25.27 5.06
C TYR A 499 16.59 26.41 6.05
N GLY A 500 16.97 26.18 7.31
CA GLY A 500 16.87 27.18 8.37
C GLY A 500 15.44 27.49 8.81
N TYR A 501 14.50 26.56 8.62
CA TYR A 501 13.17 26.63 9.22
C TYR A 501 13.20 26.13 10.66
N GLU A 502 12.40 26.79 11.50
CA GLU A 502 12.30 26.56 12.93
C GLU A 502 10.81 26.54 13.28
N ASP A 503 10.35 25.54 14.01
CA ASP A 503 8.96 25.49 14.46
C ASP A 503 8.69 26.57 15.51
N VAL A 504 7.42 26.80 15.83
CA VAL A 504 7.00 27.76 16.86
C VAL A 504 7.63 27.53 18.24
N SER A 505 8.06 26.30 18.52
CA SER A 505 8.68 25.82 19.76
C SER A 505 10.19 26.06 19.81
N GLY A 506 10.81 26.37 18.67
CA GLY A 506 12.23 26.62 18.52
C GLY A 506 13.07 25.42 18.08
N ASN A 507 12.47 24.28 17.74
CA ASN A 507 13.17 23.14 17.21
C ASN A 507 13.51 23.37 15.73
N LYS A 508 14.63 22.82 15.26
CA LYS A 508 15.24 23.21 13.99
C LYS A 508 15.12 22.11 12.98
N GLY A 509 14.44 22.39 11.87
CA GLY A 509 14.34 21.44 10.78
C GLY A 509 15.67 21.25 10.05
N ASP A 510 15.90 20.02 9.61
CA ASP A 510 17.05 19.67 8.76
C ASP A 510 16.92 20.31 7.36
N SER A 511 18.05 20.63 6.75
CA SER A 511 18.05 21.09 5.35
C SER A 511 17.56 19.98 4.44
N VAL A 512 16.52 20.23 3.66
CA VAL A 512 15.98 19.27 2.70
C VAL A 512 16.21 19.78 1.29
N THR A 513 16.78 18.93 0.44
CA THR A 513 16.98 19.20 -0.99
C THR A 513 16.13 18.23 -1.78
N LYS A 514 15.22 18.76 -2.61
CA LYS A 514 14.42 17.96 -3.55
C LYS A 514 14.63 18.50 -4.96
N GLU A 515 14.71 17.59 -5.92
CA GLU A 515 14.56 17.94 -7.32
C GLU A 515 13.07 18.06 -7.64
N VAL A 516 12.66 19.17 -8.23
CA VAL A 516 11.28 19.40 -8.65
C VAL A 516 11.26 19.93 -10.09
N LYS A 517 10.27 19.52 -10.85
CA LYS A 517 10.16 19.89 -12.26
C LYS A 517 9.25 21.10 -12.43
N PHE A 518 9.83 22.21 -12.88
CA PHE A 518 9.08 23.41 -13.24
C PHE A 518 8.57 23.28 -14.68
N GLU A 519 7.26 23.14 -14.86
CA GLU A 519 6.63 23.12 -16.18
C GLU A 519 5.48 24.11 -16.22
N ALA A 520 5.17 24.60 -17.43
CA ALA A 520 3.90 25.27 -17.64
C ALA A 520 2.76 24.26 -17.42
N LYS A 521 2.08 24.34 -16.29
CA LYS A 521 0.83 23.61 -16.07
C LYS A 521 -0.32 24.49 -16.56
N HIS A 522 -1.08 24.01 -17.53
CA HIS A 522 -2.26 24.73 -18.00
C HIS A 522 -3.50 24.20 -17.26
N PRO A 523 -4.54 25.03 -17.02
CA PRO A 523 -5.83 24.50 -16.58
C PRO A 523 -6.30 23.40 -17.54
N ALA A 524 -6.69 22.25 -16.98
CA ALA A 524 -7.18 21.09 -17.73
C ALA A 524 -8.57 20.69 -17.22
N LEU A 525 -9.38 20.09 -18.09
CA LEU A 525 -10.70 19.60 -17.71
C LEU A 525 -10.54 18.47 -16.68
N ASP A 526 -11.38 18.47 -15.65
CA ASP A 526 -11.38 17.41 -14.65
C ASP A 526 -11.72 16.07 -15.31
N ILE A 527 -10.87 15.07 -15.09
CA ILE A 527 -11.01 13.74 -15.70
C ILE A 527 -12.18 12.97 -15.10
N ASP A 528 -12.57 13.30 -13.86
CA ASP A 528 -13.68 12.66 -13.15
C ASP A 528 -15.03 13.26 -13.55
N SER A 529 -15.03 14.38 -14.29
CA SER A 529 -16.24 15.04 -14.80
C SER A 529 -16.01 15.66 -16.19
N PRO A 530 -15.75 14.84 -17.22
CA PRO A 530 -15.41 15.35 -18.55
C PRO A 530 -16.63 15.86 -19.34
N ASP A 531 -17.83 15.47 -18.91
CA ASP A 531 -19.09 15.91 -19.51
C ASP A 531 -19.64 17.13 -18.78
N ALA A 532 -20.32 18.00 -19.52
CA ALA A 532 -20.98 19.15 -18.93
C ALA A 532 -22.12 18.72 -18.00
N GLU A 533 -22.10 19.20 -16.77
CA GLU A 533 -23.26 19.11 -15.88
C GLU A 533 -24.29 20.16 -16.28
N ILE A 534 -25.54 19.75 -16.52
CA ILE A 534 -26.61 20.71 -16.80
C ILE A 534 -27.18 21.22 -15.48
N LYS A 535 -26.75 22.42 -15.07
CA LYS A 535 -27.31 23.12 -13.91
C LYS A 535 -28.43 24.07 -14.33
N ILE A 536 -29.42 24.23 -13.47
CA ILE A 536 -30.54 25.17 -13.68
C ILE A 536 -30.51 26.15 -12.52
N PHE A 537 -30.42 27.44 -12.83
CA PHE A 537 -30.48 28.51 -11.84
C PHE A 537 -31.65 29.44 -12.22
N GLY A 538 -32.78 29.32 -11.52
CA GLY A 538 -34.03 29.97 -11.92
C GLY A 538 -34.53 29.50 -13.30
N GLU A 539 -34.83 30.44 -14.20
CA GLU A 539 -35.24 30.11 -15.59
C GLU A 539 -34.07 29.81 -16.54
N LEU A 540 -32.83 29.99 -16.07
CA LEU A 540 -31.64 29.88 -16.90
C LEU A 540 -31.03 28.47 -16.78
N ARG A 541 -30.63 27.91 -17.92
CA ARG A 541 -29.98 26.59 -18.01
C ARG A 541 -28.53 26.78 -18.39
N TYR A 542 -27.65 26.10 -17.69
CA TYR A 542 -26.22 26.18 -17.89
C TYR A 542 -25.60 24.81 -18.14
N ALA A 543 -24.64 24.74 -19.07
CA ALA A 543 -23.73 23.63 -19.19
C ALA A 543 -22.45 23.98 -18.43
N VAL A 544 -22.19 23.30 -17.30
CA VAL A 544 -21.09 23.59 -16.38
C VAL A 544 -19.97 22.58 -16.58
N PHE A 545 -18.74 23.07 -16.68
CA PHE A 545 -17.53 22.28 -16.85
C PHE A 545 -16.57 22.56 -15.70
N THR A 546 -15.98 21.50 -15.15
CA THR A 546 -15.04 21.57 -14.02
C THR A 546 -13.61 21.39 -14.52
N PHE A 547 -12.69 22.18 -13.97
CA PHE A 547 -11.26 22.11 -14.24
C PHE A 547 -10.47 21.65 -13.02
N ASP A 548 -9.24 21.21 -13.27
CA ASP A 548 -8.29 20.71 -12.26
C ASP A 548 -7.76 21.80 -11.30
N ARG A 549 -8.13 23.07 -11.53
CA ARG A 549 -7.63 24.22 -10.76
C ARG A 549 -8.53 25.43 -10.88
N ASP A 550 -8.36 26.35 -9.93
CA ASP A 550 -9.04 27.64 -9.91
C ASP A 550 -8.73 28.47 -11.15
N LEU A 551 -9.78 29.05 -11.71
CA LEU A 551 -9.76 29.85 -12.92
C LEU A 551 -9.96 31.32 -12.58
N LYS A 552 -9.34 32.17 -13.39
CA LYS A 552 -9.48 33.62 -13.34
C LYS A 552 -9.79 34.16 -14.73
N ASN A 553 -10.64 35.17 -14.79
CA ASN A 553 -10.90 35.87 -16.03
C ASN A 553 -9.93 37.04 -16.25
N ASP A 554 -9.21 37.04 -17.37
CA ASP A 554 -8.30 38.13 -17.79
C ASP A 554 -8.98 39.18 -18.69
N LYS A 555 -10.20 38.90 -19.21
CA LYS A 555 -10.85 39.70 -20.27
C LYS A 555 -12.12 40.47 -19.88
N GLY A 556 -12.62 40.36 -18.64
CA GLY A 556 -13.86 41.02 -18.17
C GLY A 556 -15.19 40.30 -18.50
N ASN A 557 -16.32 40.79 -17.98
CA ASN A 557 -17.63 40.10 -17.81
C ASN A 557 -18.45 39.75 -19.06
N ASP A 558 -17.86 39.59 -20.25
CA ASP A 558 -18.67 39.39 -21.47
C ASP A 558 -17.97 38.55 -22.56
N ILE A 559 -17.50 37.34 -22.21
CA ILE A 559 -16.94 36.39 -23.19
C ILE A 559 -18.10 35.66 -23.89
N LYS A 560 -18.15 35.74 -25.22
CA LYS A 560 -19.07 34.97 -26.07
C LYS A 560 -18.31 33.84 -26.76
N ILE A 561 -18.87 32.63 -26.71
CA ILE A 561 -18.32 31.43 -27.32
C ILE A 561 -19.28 30.92 -28.41
N GLU A 562 -18.72 30.53 -29.54
CA GLU A 562 -19.47 29.90 -30.63
C GLU A 562 -19.66 28.40 -30.36
N VAL A 563 -20.91 28.00 -30.10
CA VAL A 563 -21.31 26.57 -30.01
C VAL A 563 -21.92 26.13 -31.33
N LYS A 564 -21.63 24.90 -31.75
CA LYS A 564 -22.07 24.33 -33.02
C LYS A 564 -22.92 23.10 -32.77
N HIS A 565 -24.06 23.00 -33.43
CA HIS A 565 -24.91 21.80 -33.44
C HIS A 565 -25.38 21.49 -34.86
N GLU A 566 -25.83 20.25 -35.10
CA GLU A 566 -26.51 19.90 -36.35
C GLU A 566 -28.02 19.99 -36.14
N ASP A 567 -28.71 20.69 -37.05
CA ASP A 567 -30.17 20.69 -37.05
C ASP A 567 -30.75 19.36 -37.56
N LYS A 568 -32.09 19.26 -37.56
CA LYS A 568 -32.81 18.08 -38.05
C LYS A 568 -32.51 17.69 -39.50
N ASP A 569 -31.96 18.60 -40.31
CA ASP A 569 -31.61 18.39 -41.71
C ASP A 569 -30.11 18.07 -41.89
N GLY A 570 -29.35 17.99 -40.79
CA GLY A 570 -27.92 17.70 -40.76
C GLY A 570 -27.03 18.89 -41.13
N ILE A 571 -27.57 20.12 -41.04
CA ILE A 571 -26.82 21.35 -41.31
C ILE A 571 -26.20 21.83 -40.00
N THR A 572 -24.90 22.14 -40.02
CA THR A 572 -24.22 22.76 -38.89
C THR A 572 -24.71 24.18 -38.67
N ILE A 573 -25.39 24.42 -37.56
CA ILE A 573 -25.77 25.73 -37.04
C ILE A 573 -24.72 26.18 -36.02
N THR A 574 -24.45 27.48 -35.98
CA THR A 574 -23.55 28.11 -35.00
C THR A 574 -24.33 29.13 -34.18
N ASP A 575 -24.33 28.96 -32.87
CA ASP A 575 -24.97 29.83 -31.90
C ASP A 575 -23.92 30.49 -31.02
N ASN A 576 -24.22 31.68 -30.50
CA ASN A 576 -23.33 32.39 -29.57
C ASN A 576 -23.91 32.31 -28.17
N VAL A 577 -23.15 31.75 -27.25
CA VAL A 577 -23.51 31.64 -25.83
C VAL A 577 -22.56 32.43 -24.95
N SER A 578 -23.04 32.87 -23.78
CA SER A 578 -22.19 33.53 -22.79
C SER A 578 -21.38 32.50 -22.01
N LEU A 579 -20.08 32.76 -21.84
CA LEU A 579 -19.21 32.03 -20.94
C LEU A 579 -19.10 32.78 -19.61
N LEU A 580 -19.45 32.09 -18.52
CA LEU A 580 -19.48 32.61 -17.15
C LEU A 580 -18.48 31.86 -16.26
N TYR A 581 -18.06 32.50 -15.17
CA TYR A 581 -17.07 32.01 -14.20
C TYR A 581 -17.46 32.45 -12.77
N ASN A 582 -16.80 31.86 -11.77
CA ASN A 582 -16.97 32.21 -10.36
C ASN A 582 -16.73 33.72 -10.16
N GLY A 583 -17.71 34.40 -9.54
CA GLY A 583 -17.78 35.85 -9.37
C GLY A 583 -18.69 36.57 -10.37
N THR A 584 -19.11 35.91 -11.47
CA THR A 584 -20.22 36.38 -12.33
C THR A 584 -21.50 35.56 -12.10
N LEU A 585 -21.34 34.29 -11.71
CA LEU A 585 -22.38 33.40 -11.25
C LEU A 585 -21.95 32.91 -9.85
N GLU A 586 -22.71 33.24 -8.81
CA GLU A 586 -22.30 33.01 -7.40
C GLU A 586 -22.35 31.52 -6.99
N ASP A 587 -23.07 30.67 -7.73
CA ASP A 587 -23.31 29.26 -7.42
C ASP A 587 -22.44 28.26 -8.22
N ILE A 588 -21.26 28.68 -8.70
CA ILE A 588 -20.28 27.77 -9.32
C ILE A 588 -18.91 27.90 -8.65
N ASP A 589 -18.19 26.79 -8.55
CA ASP A 589 -16.90 26.72 -7.87
C ASP A 589 -15.80 27.50 -8.63
N ALA A 590 -14.71 27.87 -7.95
CA ALA A 590 -13.62 28.66 -8.52
C ALA A 590 -12.92 27.98 -9.70
N ASN A 591 -13.01 26.65 -9.80
CA ASN A 591 -12.49 25.84 -10.88
C ASN A 591 -13.54 25.50 -11.96
N GLN A 592 -14.74 26.12 -11.92
CA GLN A 592 -15.81 25.84 -12.89
C GLN A 592 -16.01 27.00 -13.89
N ILE A 593 -16.44 26.64 -15.09
CA ILE A 593 -17.03 27.57 -16.07
C ILE A 593 -18.45 27.12 -16.41
N ALA A 594 -19.30 28.07 -16.81
CA ALA A 594 -20.66 27.79 -17.21
C ALA A 594 -20.99 28.43 -18.57
N LEU A 595 -21.64 27.69 -19.46
CA LEU A 595 -22.24 28.21 -20.69
C LEU A 595 -23.74 28.40 -20.50
N ASP A 596 -24.27 29.60 -20.79
CA ASP A 596 -25.72 29.83 -20.83
C ASP A 596 -26.33 29.16 -22.06
N ILE A 597 -27.04 28.06 -21.84
CA ILE A 597 -27.68 27.23 -22.88
C ILE A 597 -29.20 27.38 -22.92
N THR A 598 -29.75 28.37 -22.20
CA THR A 598 -31.20 28.57 -22.01
C THR A 598 -31.96 28.62 -23.34
N ASN A 599 -31.38 29.28 -24.33
CA ASN A 599 -32.01 29.54 -25.62
C ASN A 599 -31.59 28.57 -26.74
N LEU A 600 -30.90 27.49 -26.39
CA LEU A 600 -30.45 26.49 -27.36
C LEU A 600 -31.52 25.43 -27.61
N ASP A 601 -31.70 25.08 -28.88
CA ASP A 601 -32.58 24.00 -29.30
C ASP A 601 -32.08 22.64 -28.78
N GLN A 602 -32.97 21.67 -28.74
CA GLN A 602 -32.62 20.31 -28.36
C GLN A 602 -31.63 19.69 -29.36
N GLY A 603 -30.44 19.30 -28.90
CA GLY A 603 -29.33 18.89 -29.76
C GLY A 603 -28.06 18.54 -29.00
N LYS A 604 -27.06 18.01 -29.71
CA LYS A 604 -25.69 17.84 -29.21
C LYS A 604 -24.84 19.01 -29.74
N TYR A 605 -24.19 19.71 -28.83
CA TYR A 605 -23.41 20.91 -29.14
C TYR A 605 -21.91 20.64 -28.95
N ARG A 606 -21.08 21.37 -29.70
CA ARG A 606 -19.61 21.39 -29.60
C ARG A 606 -19.07 22.81 -29.68
N PHE A 607 -18.05 23.15 -28.90
CA PHE A 607 -17.30 24.40 -29.01
C PHE A 607 -15.81 24.21 -28.72
N ASP A 608 -15.00 25.19 -29.11
CA ASP A 608 -13.58 25.27 -28.76
C ASP A 608 -13.38 26.41 -27.75
N LEU A 609 -12.68 26.15 -26.64
CA LEU A 609 -12.09 27.17 -25.79
C LEU A 609 -10.73 27.53 -26.35
N GLU A 610 -10.49 28.81 -26.64
CA GLU A 610 -9.18 29.26 -27.12
C GLU A 610 -8.26 29.57 -25.93
N SER A 611 -6.95 29.45 -26.15
CA SER A 611 -5.94 29.66 -25.10
C SER A 611 -5.96 31.05 -24.45
N SER A 612 -6.65 32.02 -25.03
CA SER A 612 -6.76 33.35 -24.47
C SER A 612 -8.01 33.58 -23.61
N ASP A 613 -8.89 32.59 -23.50
CA ASP A 613 -10.23 32.82 -22.94
C ASP A 613 -10.28 32.61 -21.43
N ILE A 614 -9.38 31.77 -20.90
CA ILE A 614 -9.30 31.43 -19.48
C ILE A 614 -7.83 31.35 -19.08
N ILE A 615 -7.50 31.92 -17.92
CA ILE A 615 -6.21 31.73 -17.23
C ILE A 615 -6.47 31.12 -15.84
N ASP A 616 -5.50 30.47 -15.24
CA ASP A 616 -5.57 30.09 -13.81
C ASP A 616 -5.13 31.25 -12.88
N LYS A 617 -5.18 31.00 -11.56
CA LYS A 617 -4.68 31.95 -10.55
C LYS A 617 -3.18 32.30 -10.68
N TYR A 618 -2.42 31.55 -11.47
CA TYR A 618 -1.00 31.76 -11.75
C TYR A 618 -0.74 32.37 -13.14
N ASP A 619 -1.78 32.92 -13.77
CA ASP A 619 -1.78 33.53 -15.09
C ASP A 619 -1.34 32.56 -16.22
N GLN A 620 -1.52 31.26 -16.03
CA GLN A 620 -1.29 30.23 -17.07
C GLN A 620 -2.56 30.07 -17.90
N LYS A 621 -2.41 30.24 -19.21
CA LYS A 621 -3.48 30.12 -20.20
C LYS A 621 -3.96 28.68 -20.35
N ILE A 622 -5.25 28.44 -20.52
CA ILE A 622 -5.75 27.11 -20.93
C ILE A 622 -5.13 26.71 -22.30
N GLU A 623 -4.91 25.42 -22.54
CA GLU A 623 -4.67 24.95 -23.90
C GLU A 623 -5.98 24.98 -24.72
N LYS A 624 -5.87 24.99 -26.05
CA LYS A 624 -7.08 24.96 -26.89
C LYS A 624 -7.79 23.62 -26.70
N THR A 625 -8.98 23.63 -26.10
CA THR A 625 -9.75 22.42 -25.75
C THR A 625 -11.13 22.45 -26.41
N SER A 626 -11.54 21.32 -26.98
CA SER A 626 -12.85 21.14 -27.60
C SER A 626 -13.81 20.43 -26.65
N LEU A 627 -14.97 21.02 -26.38
CA LEU A 627 -15.95 20.54 -25.39
C LEU A 627 -17.31 20.25 -26.02
N THR A 628 -18.12 19.37 -25.41
CA THR A 628 -19.46 19.00 -25.90
C THR A 628 -20.52 18.90 -24.79
N PHE A 629 -21.81 19.08 -25.12
CA PHE A 629 -22.95 18.83 -24.22
C PHE A 629 -24.23 18.44 -24.99
N ASN A 630 -25.22 17.84 -24.31
CA ASN A 630 -26.48 17.31 -24.91
C ASN A 630 -27.75 17.96 -24.33
N ASN A 631 -28.78 18.14 -25.16
CA ASN A 631 -30.09 18.71 -24.81
C ASN A 631 -31.23 17.87 -25.47
N ASN A 632 -31.72 16.71 -24.96
CA ASN A 632 -32.73 15.84 -25.67
C ASN A 632 -33.58 14.83 -24.81
N THR A 633 -34.79 14.39 -25.29
CA THR A 633 -35.68 13.28 -24.77
C THR A 633 -36.19 12.29 -25.87
N SER A 634 -36.48 10.98 -25.61
CA SER A 634 -36.41 9.82 -26.57
C SER A 634 -37.72 9.01 -26.91
N GLY A 635 -37.80 8.24 -28.03
CA GLY A 635 -38.85 7.21 -28.32
C GLY A 635 -38.65 6.13 -29.46
N LYS A 636 -39.26 4.91 -29.29
CA LYS A 636 -39.72 3.67 -30.09
C LYS A 636 -38.87 2.72 -31.02
N THR A 637 -38.76 1.41 -30.67
CA THR A 637 -37.68 0.42 -31.00
C THR A 637 -37.83 -0.70 -32.14
N ALA A 638 -36.98 -0.73 -33.21
CA ALA A 638 -36.27 -1.81 -33.99
C ALA A 638 -35.61 -3.05 -33.27
N ARG A 639 -34.96 -4.01 -33.99
CA ARG A 639 -34.38 -5.30 -33.49
C ARG A 639 -33.09 -5.80 -34.20
N VAL A 640 -32.28 -6.63 -33.53
CA VAL A 640 -31.07 -7.33 -34.08
C VAL A 640 -31.43 -8.62 -34.82
N THR A 641 -30.70 -8.96 -35.90
CA THR A 641 -30.93 -10.14 -36.77
C THR A 641 -29.77 -11.15 -36.85
N SER A 642 -28.51 -10.75 -36.69
CA SER A 642 -27.36 -11.68 -36.61
C SER A 642 -26.09 -10.99 -36.09
N VAL A 643 -25.17 -11.76 -35.48
CA VAL A 643 -23.85 -11.29 -35.03
C VAL A 643 -22.75 -12.26 -35.49
N GLN A 644 -21.59 -11.73 -35.92
CA GLN A 644 -20.40 -12.48 -36.30
C GLN A 644 -19.21 -12.06 -35.42
N PRO A 645 -18.58 -12.97 -34.64
CA PRO A 645 -17.43 -12.68 -33.76
C PRO A 645 -16.09 -12.57 -34.51
N ASN A 646 -15.00 -12.24 -33.81
CA ASN A 646 -13.65 -12.04 -34.38
C ASN A 646 -12.98 -13.35 -34.88
N ASP A 647 -12.24 -13.30 -36.00
CA ASP A 647 -11.60 -14.45 -36.66
C ASP A 647 -10.08 -14.20 -36.88
N GLN A 648 -9.25 -15.12 -36.36
CA GLN A 648 -7.77 -15.09 -36.42
C GLN A 648 -7.15 -15.09 -37.82
N LYS A 649 -7.91 -15.38 -38.89
CA LYS A 649 -7.32 -15.51 -40.24
C LYS A 649 -7.51 -14.31 -41.15
N LYS A 650 -8.35 -13.33 -40.78
CA LYS A 650 -8.66 -12.19 -41.66
C LYS A 650 -8.91 -10.85 -40.97
N ASP A 651 -9.45 -10.82 -39.76
CA ASP A 651 -9.87 -9.57 -39.09
C ASP A 651 -9.88 -9.76 -37.55
N GLU A 652 -8.69 -9.74 -36.93
CA GLU A 652 -8.46 -10.14 -35.52
C GLU A 652 -9.27 -9.33 -34.48
N ASP A 653 -9.66 -8.09 -34.80
CA ASP A 653 -10.36 -7.18 -33.89
C ASP A 653 -11.77 -6.77 -34.34
N LYS A 654 -12.41 -7.48 -35.29
CA LYS A 654 -13.70 -7.04 -35.86
C LYS A 654 -14.88 -7.94 -35.50
N VAL A 655 -16.00 -7.32 -35.14
CA VAL A 655 -17.31 -7.98 -34.88
C VAL A 655 -18.37 -7.33 -35.75
N ILE A 656 -19.22 -8.10 -36.43
CA ILE A 656 -20.24 -7.57 -37.35
C ILE A 656 -21.65 -7.88 -36.84
N VAL A 657 -22.50 -6.86 -36.70
CA VAL A 657 -23.88 -6.94 -36.20
C VAL A 657 -24.86 -6.49 -37.28
N LYS A 658 -25.94 -7.23 -37.50
CA LYS A 658 -27.01 -6.87 -38.46
C LYS A 658 -28.36 -6.65 -37.77
N PHE A 659 -29.19 -5.75 -38.31
CA PHE A 659 -30.47 -5.33 -37.76
C PHE A 659 -31.60 -5.40 -38.80
N ASP A 660 -32.86 -5.49 -38.35
CA ASP A 660 -34.03 -5.69 -39.23
C ASP A 660 -34.49 -4.42 -39.96
N THR A 661 -34.18 -3.26 -39.39
CA THR A 661 -34.57 -1.93 -39.86
C THR A 661 -33.38 -0.97 -39.80
N ASP A 662 -33.49 0.15 -40.51
CA ASP A 662 -32.43 1.16 -40.54
C ASP A 662 -32.28 1.78 -39.15
N LEU A 663 -31.03 1.89 -38.69
CA LEU A 663 -30.72 2.44 -37.37
C LEU A 663 -30.38 3.92 -37.44
N GLY A 664 -30.55 4.57 -36.28
CA GLY A 664 -30.10 5.93 -36.03
C GLY A 664 -28.59 6.02 -35.81
N ALA A 665 -28.09 7.23 -35.60
CA ALA A 665 -26.67 7.48 -35.34
C ALA A 665 -26.17 6.82 -34.04
N ASP A 666 -27.06 6.52 -33.11
CA ASP A 666 -26.79 5.81 -31.86
C ASP A 666 -26.29 4.37 -32.09
N ALA A 667 -26.53 3.76 -33.26
CA ALA A 667 -25.90 2.48 -33.62
C ALA A 667 -24.41 2.57 -33.95
N LYS A 668 -23.87 3.78 -34.06
CA LYS A 668 -22.43 4.03 -34.12
C LYS A 668 -21.81 4.25 -32.75
N GLU A 669 -22.62 4.22 -31.69
CA GLU A 669 -22.14 4.35 -30.32
C GLU A 669 -21.67 2.97 -29.82
N PRO A 670 -20.35 2.76 -29.60
CA PRO A 670 -19.82 1.48 -29.17
C PRO A 670 -20.35 1.04 -27.80
N SER A 671 -20.85 1.98 -26.98
CA SER A 671 -21.41 1.66 -25.65
C SER A 671 -22.68 0.82 -25.69
N ASN A 672 -23.32 0.77 -26.84
CA ASN A 672 -24.52 -0.02 -27.03
C ASN A 672 -24.24 -1.51 -27.32
N TYR A 673 -22.96 -1.89 -27.36
CA TYR A 673 -22.49 -3.24 -27.64
C TYR A 673 -21.57 -3.70 -26.52
N THR A 674 -21.84 -4.88 -25.97
CA THR A 674 -21.09 -5.42 -24.83
C THR A 674 -20.73 -6.87 -25.04
N ILE A 675 -19.65 -7.32 -24.39
CA ILE A 675 -19.29 -8.72 -24.24
C ILE A 675 -19.22 -9.01 -22.74
N ASP A 676 -19.90 -10.07 -22.29
CA ASP A 676 -20.14 -10.40 -20.88
C ASP A 676 -20.70 -9.23 -20.06
N GLY A 677 -21.51 -8.38 -20.71
CA GLY A 677 -22.14 -7.22 -20.10
C GLY A 677 -21.23 -5.99 -19.95
N VAL A 678 -19.97 -6.04 -20.42
CA VAL A 678 -19.03 -4.93 -20.35
C VAL A 678 -18.81 -4.31 -21.74
N GLN A 679 -18.48 -3.02 -21.82
CA GLN A 679 -18.27 -2.28 -23.06
C GLN A 679 -16.84 -2.46 -23.60
N VAL A 680 -16.72 -3.12 -24.75
CA VAL A 680 -15.44 -3.69 -25.21
C VAL A 680 -14.99 -3.20 -26.56
N PHE A 681 -15.72 -2.28 -27.17
CA PHE A 681 -15.51 -1.85 -28.55
C PHE A 681 -15.01 -0.41 -28.59
N GLU A 682 -14.02 -0.12 -29.41
CA GLU A 682 -13.46 1.23 -29.60
C GLU A 682 -14.32 2.04 -30.57
N SER A 683 -14.84 1.39 -31.60
CA SER A 683 -15.65 2.04 -32.63
C SER A 683 -16.76 1.14 -33.14
N ALA A 684 -17.82 1.77 -33.60
CA ALA A 684 -18.93 1.15 -34.30
C ALA A 684 -19.23 1.98 -35.54
N ILE A 685 -19.10 1.38 -36.72
CA ILE A 685 -19.35 2.06 -38.00
C ILE A 685 -20.38 1.30 -38.81
N PHE A 686 -21.14 2.02 -39.63
CA PHE A 686 -22.00 1.35 -40.61
C PHE A 686 -21.15 0.75 -41.73
N LYS A 687 -21.35 -0.54 -41.99
CA LYS A 687 -20.67 -1.28 -43.04
C LYS A 687 -21.66 -1.52 -44.18
N GLU A 688 -21.41 -0.90 -45.33
CA GLU A 688 -22.24 -0.98 -46.54
C GLU A 688 -23.64 -0.32 -46.45
N ASP A 689 -24.40 -0.51 -45.36
CA ASP A 689 -25.74 0.06 -45.14
C ASP A 689 -26.03 0.44 -43.67
N LYS A 690 -27.20 1.05 -43.39
CA LYS A 690 -27.64 1.43 -42.03
C LYS A 690 -28.20 0.27 -41.21
N LYS A 691 -28.11 -0.96 -41.71
CA LYS A 691 -28.58 -2.18 -41.04
C LYS A 691 -27.42 -3.04 -40.57
N THR A 692 -26.19 -2.72 -40.94
CA THR A 692 -25.00 -3.50 -40.62
C THR A 692 -23.99 -2.61 -39.93
N VAL A 693 -23.60 -3.00 -38.71
CA VAL A 693 -22.63 -2.30 -37.89
C VAL A 693 -21.39 -3.18 -37.76
N GLU A 694 -20.23 -2.64 -38.13
CA GLU A 694 -18.92 -3.21 -37.84
C GLU A 694 -18.39 -2.56 -36.56
N LEU A 695 -18.13 -3.39 -35.56
CA LEU A 695 -17.52 -3.03 -34.30
C LEU A 695 -16.04 -3.38 -34.35
N THR A 696 -15.21 -2.49 -33.82
CA THR A 696 -13.79 -2.74 -33.59
C THR A 696 -13.60 -3.01 -32.10
N LEU A 697 -13.10 -4.18 -31.73
CA LEU A 697 -12.74 -4.52 -30.36
C LEU A 697 -11.66 -3.55 -29.87
N LYS A 698 -11.75 -3.16 -28.59
CA LYS A 698 -10.63 -2.55 -27.89
C LYS A 698 -9.49 -3.56 -27.86
N GLU A 699 -8.30 -3.08 -28.14
CA GLU A 699 -7.06 -3.85 -28.03
C GLU A 699 -6.98 -4.47 -26.62
N GLY A 700 -6.68 -5.77 -26.53
CA GLY A 700 -6.51 -6.51 -25.28
C GLY A 700 -7.75 -6.71 -24.41
N TRP A 701 -8.95 -6.54 -24.93
CA TRP A 701 -10.16 -6.72 -24.13
C TRP A 701 -10.51 -8.20 -23.89
N ILE A 702 -10.28 -9.06 -24.89
CA ILE A 702 -10.49 -10.49 -24.74
C ILE A 702 -9.18 -11.10 -24.25
N THR A 703 -9.07 -11.29 -22.94
CA THR A 703 -7.87 -11.84 -22.27
C THR A 703 -7.77 -13.36 -22.31
N THR A 704 -8.82 -14.03 -22.78
CA THR A 704 -8.88 -15.49 -22.89
C THR A 704 -9.76 -15.89 -24.05
N THR A 705 -9.30 -16.79 -24.92
CA THR A 705 -10.14 -17.45 -25.93
C THR A 705 -11.25 -18.26 -25.27
N GLY A 706 -12.49 -18.11 -25.73
CA GLY A 706 -13.62 -18.93 -25.31
C GLY A 706 -15.00 -18.33 -25.59
N ASN A 707 -16.04 -19.01 -25.11
CA ASN A 707 -17.42 -18.53 -25.22
C ASN A 707 -17.63 -17.31 -24.33
N LYS A 708 -18.14 -16.22 -24.91
CA LYS A 708 -18.50 -14.96 -24.25
C LYS A 708 -19.89 -14.52 -24.68
N THR A 709 -20.55 -13.74 -23.84
CA THR A 709 -21.94 -13.31 -24.04
C THR A 709 -21.98 -11.95 -24.72
N PHE A 710 -22.27 -11.90 -26.00
CA PHE A 710 -22.45 -10.65 -26.73
C PHE A 710 -23.85 -10.07 -26.50
N ARG A 711 -23.94 -8.79 -26.10
CA ARG A 711 -25.23 -8.09 -25.95
C ARG A 711 -25.27 -6.79 -26.74
N VAL A 712 -26.46 -6.48 -27.26
CA VAL A 712 -26.81 -5.16 -27.78
C VAL A 712 -27.87 -4.57 -26.87
N ASN A 713 -27.59 -3.40 -26.28
CA ASN A 713 -28.50 -2.70 -25.37
C ASN A 713 -28.36 -1.18 -25.55
N GLY A 714 -29.29 -0.37 -25.06
CA GLY A 714 -29.15 1.10 -25.05
C GLY A 714 -29.38 1.83 -26.39
N LEU A 715 -29.43 1.11 -27.52
CA LEU A 715 -29.83 1.72 -28.80
C LEU A 715 -31.26 2.28 -28.69
N LYS A 716 -31.38 3.58 -28.96
CA LYS A 716 -32.65 4.28 -29.16
C LYS A 716 -33.27 3.70 -30.37
N ASN A 717 -34.12 2.73 -30.14
CA ASN A 717 -34.52 2.05 -31.32
C ASN A 717 -34.45 0.57 -31.20
N VAL A 718 -33.81 -0.08 -30.25
CA VAL A 718 -33.56 -1.52 -30.44
C VAL A 718 -33.93 -2.32 -29.20
N LYS A 719 -34.77 -3.34 -29.38
CA LYS A 719 -35.01 -4.33 -28.34
C LYS A 719 -33.69 -5.02 -28.03
N SER A 720 -33.35 -5.12 -26.74
CA SER A 720 -32.12 -5.77 -26.28
C SER A 720 -31.95 -7.16 -26.91
N TYR A 721 -30.69 -7.47 -27.24
CA TYR A 721 -30.26 -8.71 -27.86
C TYR A 721 -29.13 -9.32 -27.03
N GLU A 722 -29.08 -10.64 -26.95
CA GLU A 722 -28.06 -11.39 -26.21
C GLU A 722 -27.82 -12.75 -26.88
N GLU A 723 -26.55 -13.09 -27.13
CA GLU A 723 -26.13 -14.36 -27.71
C GLU A 723 -24.74 -14.75 -27.19
N VAL A 724 -24.49 -16.05 -26.97
CA VAL A 724 -23.17 -16.56 -26.58
C VAL A 724 -22.40 -16.95 -27.85
N LEU A 725 -21.25 -16.32 -28.06
CA LEU A 725 -20.37 -16.52 -29.21
C LEU A 725 -18.95 -16.85 -28.74
N GLU A 726 -18.19 -17.58 -29.54
CA GLU A 726 -16.78 -17.87 -29.24
C GLU A 726 -15.89 -16.72 -29.73
N PHE A 727 -15.15 -16.10 -28.82
CA PHE A 727 -14.20 -15.01 -29.08
C PHE A 727 -12.76 -15.52 -28.88
N GLN A 728 -11.82 -14.95 -29.63
CA GLN A 728 -10.39 -15.26 -29.52
C GLN A 728 -9.67 -14.18 -28.71
N GLU A 729 -8.66 -14.58 -27.94
CA GLU A 729 -7.79 -13.64 -27.21
C GLU A 729 -7.16 -12.62 -28.17
N ASN A 730 -7.12 -11.35 -27.75
CA ASN A 730 -6.54 -10.25 -28.53
C ASN A 730 -5.65 -9.31 -27.69
N VAL A 731 -5.09 -9.80 -26.59
CA VAL A 731 -4.12 -9.06 -25.75
C VAL A 731 -2.75 -9.15 -26.40
N LYS A 732 -2.21 -8.00 -26.82
CA LYS A 732 -0.80 -7.92 -27.16
C LYS A 732 0.00 -7.74 -25.87
N PRO A 733 1.20 -8.33 -25.77
CA PRO A 733 2.13 -7.95 -24.72
C PRO A 733 2.49 -6.47 -24.89
N GLU A 734 2.40 -5.71 -23.82
CA GLU A 734 2.74 -4.29 -23.76
C GLU A 734 3.87 -4.12 -22.76
N ILE A 735 4.76 -3.15 -23.00
CA ILE A 735 5.74 -2.76 -21.98
C ILE A 735 5.00 -1.90 -20.96
N SER A 736 4.51 -2.55 -19.89
CA SER A 736 3.79 -1.90 -18.79
C SER A 736 4.70 -0.94 -18.02
N LYS A 737 6.01 -1.21 -18.01
CA LYS A 737 6.98 -0.34 -17.35
C LYS A 737 8.36 -0.45 -17.95
N ALA A 738 9.06 0.67 -18.06
CA ALA A 738 10.50 0.68 -18.30
C ALA A 738 11.18 1.47 -17.17
N GLU A 739 12.11 0.84 -16.46
CA GLU A 739 12.85 1.46 -15.35
C GLU A 739 14.36 1.36 -15.60
N VAL A 740 15.08 2.46 -15.39
CA VAL A 740 16.53 2.40 -15.22
C VAL A 740 16.78 1.86 -13.82
N VAL A 741 17.23 0.61 -13.75
CA VAL A 741 17.52 -0.09 -12.49
C VAL A 741 19.01 -0.12 -12.17
N SER A 742 19.87 0.30 -13.11
CA SER A 742 21.26 0.70 -12.85
C SER A 742 21.79 1.55 -14.02
N TYR A 743 22.93 2.20 -13.85
CA TYR A 743 23.58 3.00 -14.90
C TYR A 743 23.83 2.25 -16.23
N ASN A 744 23.76 0.92 -16.23
CA ASN A 744 23.92 0.10 -17.41
C ASN A 744 22.82 -0.94 -17.59
N LYS A 745 21.72 -0.88 -16.83
CA LYS A 745 20.62 -1.84 -16.94
C LYS A 745 19.28 -1.15 -16.94
N ILE A 746 18.46 -1.55 -17.90
CA ILE A 746 17.09 -1.10 -18.03
C ILE A 746 16.20 -2.34 -17.89
N LYS A 747 15.24 -2.28 -16.97
CA LYS A 747 14.23 -3.31 -16.76
C LYS A 747 12.98 -2.92 -17.54
N LEU A 748 12.48 -3.83 -18.37
CA LEU A 748 11.15 -3.75 -18.95
C LEU A 748 10.25 -4.74 -18.22
N SER A 749 9.15 -4.26 -17.67
CA SER A 749 8.03 -5.09 -17.26
C SER A 749 7.05 -5.16 -18.43
N MET A 750 6.63 -6.38 -18.74
CA MET A 750 5.67 -6.68 -19.79
C MET A 750 4.30 -6.96 -19.15
N SER A 751 3.22 -6.76 -19.90
CA SER A 751 1.87 -7.16 -19.46
C SER A 751 1.65 -8.67 -19.51
N ASP A 752 2.51 -9.41 -20.23
CA ASP A 752 2.44 -10.87 -20.35
C ASP A 752 3.84 -11.50 -20.50
N VAL A 753 3.91 -12.83 -20.33
CA VAL A 753 5.11 -13.63 -20.50
C VAL A 753 5.53 -13.64 -21.96
N ILE A 754 6.75 -13.18 -22.22
CA ILE A 754 7.33 -13.16 -23.57
C ILE A 754 7.86 -14.54 -23.91
N SER A 755 7.52 -15.05 -25.09
CA SER A 755 7.93 -16.38 -25.52
C SER A 755 9.45 -16.53 -25.53
N SER A 756 9.95 -17.62 -24.95
CA SER A 756 11.38 -17.96 -24.95
C SER A 756 11.92 -18.39 -26.31
N GLU A 757 11.05 -18.55 -27.31
CA GLU A 757 11.43 -19.00 -28.66
C GLU A 757 12.03 -17.89 -29.53
N TYR A 758 11.85 -16.62 -29.14
CA TYR A 758 12.35 -15.45 -29.87
C TYR A 758 13.64 -14.90 -29.25
N THR A 759 14.60 -14.53 -30.10
CA THR A 759 15.80 -13.81 -29.69
C THR A 759 15.55 -12.32 -29.87
N ILE A 760 15.59 -11.57 -28.79
CA ILE A 760 15.38 -10.11 -28.80
C ILE A 760 16.74 -9.42 -28.94
N ASP A 761 16.90 -8.63 -29.99
CA ASP A 761 18.13 -7.89 -30.27
C ASP A 761 17.87 -6.45 -30.75
N LYS A 762 18.88 -5.82 -31.35
CA LYS A 762 18.82 -4.44 -31.85
C LYS A 762 17.87 -4.23 -33.04
N ASN A 763 17.41 -5.30 -33.68
CA ASN A 763 16.39 -5.26 -34.73
C ASN A 763 14.97 -5.23 -34.11
N ASP A 764 14.83 -5.57 -32.83
CA ASP A 764 13.56 -5.49 -32.12
C ASP A 764 13.45 -4.20 -31.28
N LEU A 765 14.56 -3.77 -30.68
CA LEU A 765 14.62 -2.62 -29.77
C LEU A 765 15.74 -1.66 -30.13
N LYS A 766 15.44 -0.36 -30.10
CA LYS A 766 16.42 0.73 -30.22
C LYS A 766 16.44 1.57 -28.95
N VAL A 767 17.55 1.51 -28.22
CA VAL A 767 17.76 2.32 -27.01
C VAL A 767 18.50 3.61 -27.37
N ARG A 768 18.12 4.74 -26.75
CA ARG A 768 18.85 6.00 -26.84
C ARG A 768 19.11 6.53 -25.44
N VAL A 769 20.30 7.07 -25.23
CA VAL A 769 20.72 7.81 -24.04
C VAL A 769 20.98 9.24 -24.46
N ASN A 770 20.28 10.21 -23.85
CA ASN A 770 20.31 11.63 -24.23
C ASN A 770 20.07 11.84 -25.74
N ASP A 771 19.02 11.19 -26.25
CA ASP A 771 18.61 11.17 -27.66
C ASP A 771 19.66 10.60 -28.64
N THR A 772 20.81 10.14 -28.14
CA THR A 772 21.86 9.47 -28.91
C THR A 772 21.61 7.96 -28.89
N SER A 773 21.48 7.33 -30.06
CA SER A 773 21.33 5.87 -30.13
C SER A 773 22.60 5.19 -29.60
N VAL A 774 22.43 4.20 -28.72
CA VAL A 774 23.56 3.40 -28.22
C VAL A 774 24.26 2.72 -29.38
N GLN A 775 25.60 2.74 -29.37
CA GLN A 775 26.42 2.23 -30.48
C GLN A 775 26.80 0.75 -30.30
N GLY A 776 26.84 0.27 -29.06
CA GLY A 776 27.08 -1.14 -28.73
C GLY A 776 25.88 -2.04 -29.00
N ASP A 777 26.13 -3.34 -29.18
CA ASP A 777 25.05 -4.33 -29.17
C ASP A 777 24.40 -4.36 -27.78
N ILE A 778 23.08 -4.24 -27.72
CA ILE A 778 22.33 -4.44 -26.48
C ILE A 778 22.21 -5.93 -26.18
N VAL A 779 22.30 -6.31 -24.91
CA VAL A 779 22.03 -7.68 -24.47
C VAL A 779 20.69 -7.69 -23.74
N VAL A 780 19.70 -8.38 -24.31
CA VAL A 780 18.37 -8.56 -23.70
C VAL A 780 18.28 -9.96 -23.10
N THR A 781 17.95 -10.02 -21.82
CA THR A 781 17.73 -11.28 -21.07
C THR A 781 16.34 -11.30 -20.45
N GLY A 782 15.84 -12.47 -20.05
CA GLY A 782 14.52 -12.61 -19.40
C GLY A 782 13.41 -13.14 -20.32
N GLN A 783 13.74 -13.61 -21.52
CA GLN A 783 12.80 -14.31 -22.40
C GLN A 783 12.24 -15.56 -21.69
N GLY A 784 10.94 -15.83 -21.84
CA GLY A 784 10.20 -16.83 -21.06
C GLY A 784 9.63 -16.31 -19.73
N THR A 785 9.73 -15.00 -19.47
CA THR A 785 9.16 -14.33 -18.29
C THR A 785 8.44 -13.04 -18.71
N ASP A 786 7.75 -12.40 -17.78
CA ASP A 786 7.10 -11.08 -17.92
C ASP A 786 8.07 -9.90 -17.74
N THR A 787 9.37 -10.17 -17.58
CA THR A 787 10.38 -9.16 -17.31
C THR A 787 11.57 -9.32 -18.26
N LEU A 788 11.87 -8.27 -19.03
CA LEU A 788 13.07 -8.21 -19.86
C LEU A 788 14.11 -7.28 -19.22
N MET A 789 15.38 -7.66 -19.32
CA MET A 789 16.50 -6.89 -18.80
C MET A 789 17.44 -6.55 -19.95
N ILE A 790 17.51 -5.26 -20.29
CA ILE A 790 18.45 -4.71 -21.27
C ILE A 790 19.73 -4.31 -20.54
N THR A 791 20.88 -4.81 -20.99
CA THR A 791 22.19 -4.37 -20.51
C THR A 791 22.86 -3.50 -21.58
N LEU A 792 23.25 -2.27 -21.20
CA LEU A 792 24.01 -1.33 -22.01
C LEU A 792 25.50 -1.66 -21.95
N SER A 793 26.23 -1.40 -23.04
CA SER A 793 27.68 -1.54 -23.05
C SER A 793 28.36 -0.45 -22.19
N PRO A 794 29.61 -0.65 -21.74
CA PRO A 794 30.30 0.31 -20.86
C PRO A 794 30.44 1.72 -21.43
N GLU A 795 30.56 1.86 -22.75
CA GLU A 795 30.64 3.14 -23.48
C GLU A 795 29.31 3.88 -23.60
N ASP A 796 28.20 3.15 -23.47
CA ASP A 796 26.83 3.64 -23.59
C ASP A 796 26.11 3.74 -22.22
N LYS A 797 26.84 3.58 -21.11
CA LYS A 797 26.31 3.70 -19.75
C LYS A 797 25.79 5.11 -19.48
N LEU A 798 24.76 5.18 -18.66
CA LEU A 798 24.23 6.42 -18.09
C LEU A 798 25.28 7.05 -17.17
N ARG A 799 25.33 8.38 -17.18
CA ARG A 799 26.26 9.22 -16.44
C ARG A 799 25.67 9.73 -15.12
N ASN A 800 24.37 9.97 -15.07
CA ASN A 800 23.63 10.45 -13.90
C ASN A 800 22.14 10.07 -14.05
N SER A 801 21.33 10.47 -13.07
CA SER A 801 19.87 10.27 -13.07
C SER A 801 19.14 10.98 -14.21
N ASP A 802 19.75 12.02 -14.77
CA ASP A 802 19.11 12.93 -15.72
C ASP A 802 19.33 12.51 -17.16
N ASP A 803 20.18 11.49 -17.38
CA ASP A 803 20.41 10.91 -18.68
C ASP A 803 19.09 10.32 -19.21
N LYS A 804 18.52 10.99 -20.20
CA LYS A 804 17.23 10.62 -20.77
C LYS A 804 17.38 9.30 -21.52
N VAL A 805 16.79 8.24 -20.98
CA VAL A 805 16.68 6.97 -21.67
C VAL A 805 15.35 6.91 -22.41
N THR A 806 15.42 6.61 -23.71
CA THR A 806 14.25 6.28 -24.51
C THR A 806 14.45 4.92 -25.16
N ILE A 807 13.38 4.13 -25.23
CA ILE A 807 13.40 2.82 -25.85
C ILE A 807 12.36 2.84 -26.96
N GLU A 808 12.75 2.45 -28.16
CA GLU A 808 11.87 2.38 -29.32
C GLU A 808 11.71 0.91 -29.70
N VAL A 809 10.49 0.39 -29.59
CA VAL A 809 10.13 -0.93 -30.14
C VAL A 809 9.91 -0.74 -31.63
N LEU A 810 10.65 -1.49 -32.44
CA LEU A 810 10.67 -1.32 -33.89
C LEU A 810 9.43 -1.96 -34.57
N GLU A 811 9.03 -1.47 -35.75
CA GLU A 811 7.83 -1.94 -36.46
C GLU A 811 7.90 -3.42 -36.87
N ASP A 812 9.10 -3.94 -37.09
CA ASP A 812 9.40 -5.31 -37.47
C ASP A 812 9.88 -6.18 -36.29
N ASN A 813 9.63 -5.74 -35.06
CA ASN A 813 9.99 -6.49 -33.86
C ASN A 813 9.32 -7.88 -33.83
N THR A 814 10.02 -8.81 -33.20
CA THR A 814 9.59 -10.22 -33.03
C THR A 814 9.16 -10.52 -31.59
N ILE A 815 9.08 -9.51 -30.73
CA ILE A 815 8.74 -9.66 -29.32
C ILE A 815 7.27 -10.07 -29.25
N SER A 816 7.00 -11.32 -28.89
CA SER A 816 5.63 -11.85 -28.86
C SER A 816 5.40 -12.74 -27.64
N ASP A 817 4.14 -12.84 -27.25
CA ASP A 817 3.71 -13.73 -26.17
C ASP A 817 3.69 -15.21 -26.62
N LEU A 818 3.15 -16.10 -25.78
CA LEU A 818 3.01 -17.52 -26.08
C LEU A 818 1.96 -17.84 -27.16
N TYR A 819 1.11 -16.87 -27.52
CA TYR A 819 0.01 -17.00 -28.46
C TYR A 819 0.30 -16.34 -29.82
N GLY A 820 1.45 -15.67 -29.95
CA GLY A 820 1.93 -15.04 -31.16
C GLY A 820 1.47 -13.58 -31.33
N ASN A 821 0.85 -12.98 -30.31
CA ASN A 821 0.54 -11.56 -30.34
C ASN A 821 1.85 -10.77 -30.17
N THR A 822 2.16 -9.89 -31.11
CA THR A 822 3.44 -9.15 -31.14
C THR A 822 3.31 -7.81 -30.43
N VAL A 823 4.33 -7.41 -29.65
CA VAL A 823 4.38 -6.11 -28.97
C VAL A 823 4.21 -4.98 -30.00
N LYS A 824 3.32 -4.05 -29.69
CA LYS A 824 3.08 -2.88 -30.52
C LYS A 824 4.34 -2.03 -30.64
N SER A 825 4.71 -1.66 -31.86
CA SER A 825 5.82 -0.75 -32.08
C SER A 825 5.49 0.63 -31.49
N GLY A 826 6.51 1.31 -30.99
CA GLY A 826 6.29 2.57 -30.28
C GLY A 826 7.52 3.07 -29.56
N LEU A 827 7.50 4.38 -29.31
CA LEU A 827 8.51 5.03 -28.49
C LEU A 827 8.05 5.03 -27.03
N ILE A 828 8.85 4.43 -26.18
CA ILE A 828 8.76 4.54 -24.73
C ILE A 828 9.68 5.68 -24.33
N GLY A 829 9.08 6.87 -24.19
CA GLY A 829 9.73 8.03 -23.63
C GLY A 829 9.78 7.96 -22.11
N ASN A 830 10.77 8.63 -21.49
CA ASN A 830 10.87 8.81 -20.04
C ASN A 830 10.90 7.48 -19.25
N VAL A 831 11.85 6.60 -19.58
CA VAL A 831 12.14 5.43 -18.74
C VAL A 831 12.41 5.93 -17.31
N GLU A 832 11.59 5.49 -16.35
CA GLU A 832 11.62 5.99 -14.98
C GLU A 832 12.98 5.69 -14.35
N VAL A 833 13.64 6.71 -13.82
CA VAL A 833 14.94 6.55 -13.20
C VAL A 833 14.76 6.31 -11.71
N LYS A 834 14.82 5.04 -11.29
CA LYS A 834 14.68 4.63 -9.89
C LYS A 834 16.02 4.40 -9.21
N LEU A 835 16.92 5.37 -9.30
CA LEU A 835 18.21 5.28 -8.62
C LEU A 835 18.09 5.32 -7.09
N ASP A 836 17.01 5.90 -6.54
CA ASP A 836 16.75 5.92 -5.10
C ASP A 836 16.62 4.51 -4.50
N SER A 837 16.02 3.58 -5.25
CA SER A 837 15.89 2.18 -4.82
C SER A 837 17.25 1.46 -4.71
N LEU A 838 18.24 1.86 -5.52
CA LEU A 838 19.61 1.35 -5.41
C LEU A 838 20.31 1.93 -4.19
N PHE A 839 20.08 3.21 -3.89
CA PHE A 839 20.61 3.81 -2.68
C PHE A 839 20.02 3.15 -1.44
N ASP A 840 18.71 2.92 -1.40
CA ASP A 840 18.03 2.23 -0.30
C ASP A 840 18.53 0.79 -0.15
N THR A 841 18.69 0.07 -1.27
CA THR A 841 19.24 -1.29 -1.26
C THR A 841 20.68 -1.30 -0.75
N ALA A 842 21.52 -0.38 -1.23
CA ALA A 842 22.91 -0.25 -0.80
C ALA A 842 23.00 0.15 0.69
N SER A 843 22.18 1.08 1.15
CA SER A 843 22.11 1.49 2.56
C SER A 843 21.66 0.32 3.44
N ALA A 844 20.61 -0.40 3.04
CA ALA A 844 20.13 -1.57 3.78
C ALA A 844 21.18 -2.69 3.89
N GLU A 845 21.97 -2.95 2.83
CA GLU A 845 23.06 -3.94 2.90
C GLU A 845 24.22 -3.46 3.80
N VAL A 846 24.48 -2.14 3.87
CA VAL A 846 25.45 -1.54 4.80
C VAL A 846 24.94 -1.59 6.25
N ASP A 847 23.64 -1.39 6.48
CA ASP A 847 23.02 -1.54 7.81
C ASP A 847 23.07 -3.00 8.28
N LYS A 848 22.76 -3.96 7.39
CA LYS A 848 22.95 -5.39 7.68
C LYS A 848 24.41 -5.72 8.00
N LEU A 849 25.37 -5.10 7.31
CA LEU A 849 26.80 -5.27 7.63
C LEU A 849 27.11 -4.77 9.04
N LYS A 850 26.62 -3.59 9.41
CA LYS A 850 26.73 -3.03 10.76
C LYS A 850 26.14 -3.98 11.79
N ASP A 851 24.94 -4.52 11.56
CA ASP A 851 24.29 -5.48 12.46
C ASP A 851 25.11 -6.76 12.65
N GLN A 852 25.72 -7.29 11.58
CA GLN A 852 26.62 -8.45 11.71
C GLN A 852 27.88 -8.08 12.48
N CYS A 853 28.42 -6.87 12.29
CA CYS A 853 29.59 -6.38 13.03
C CYS A 853 29.28 -6.08 14.50
N ASP A 854 28.06 -5.65 14.84
CA ASP A 854 27.61 -5.42 16.22
C ASP A 854 27.56 -6.74 17.01
N LYS A 855 27.23 -7.86 16.36
CA LYS A 855 27.35 -9.20 16.95
C LYS A 855 28.78 -9.61 17.26
N LEU A 856 29.79 -8.98 16.66
CA LEU A 856 31.22 -9.22 16.95
C LEU A 856 31.69 -8.52 18.24
N ILE A 857 30.93 -7.56 18.79
CA ILE A 857 31.31 -6.80 19.99
C ILE A 857 30.95 -7.55 21.29
N ASP A 858 30.08 -8.57 21.25
CA ASP A 858 29.76 -9.34 22.45
C ASP A 858 30.97 -10.23 22.85
N ASP A 859 31.75 -9.73 23.81
CA ASP A 859 32.99 -10.32 24.38
C ASP A 859 32.80 -11.77 24.90
N LYS A 860 31.57 -12.31 24.90
CA LYS A 860 31.24 -13.67 25.30
C LYS A 860 31.46 -14.72 24.21
N ILE A 861 31.71 -14.32 22.97
CA ILE A 861 31.78 -15.26 21.84
C ILE A 861 33.24 -15.66 21.59
N THR A 862 33.78 -16.53 22.45
CA THR A 862 35.18 -17.02 22.37
C THR A 862 35.47 -18.00 21.23
N ASP A 863 34.47 -18.42 20.45
CA ASP A 863 34.63 -19.29 19.26
C ASP A 863 33.48 -19.07 18.25
N SER A 864 33.57 -18.04 17.41
CA SER A 864 32.59 -17.89 16.30
C SER A 864 33.22 -17.48 14.99
N LYS A 865 33.89 -18.47 14.38
CA LYS A 865 34.32 -18.41 12.98
C LYS A 865 33.10 -18.22 12.05
N ASP A 866 31.92 -18.69 12.45
CA ASP A 866 30.68 -18.55 11.69
C ASP A 866 30.15 -17.11 11.66
N VAL A 867 30.17 -16.38 12.80
CA VAL A 867 29.74 -14.97 12.83
C VAL A 867 30.75 -14.10 12.08
N LEU A 868 32.05 -14.38 12.20
CA LEU A 868 33.07 -13.69 11.40
C LEU A 868 32.84 -13.94 9.90
N LYS A 869 32.56 -15.19 9.50
CA LYS A 869 32.28 -15.53 8.11
C LYS A 869 31.03 -14.84 7.59
N ALA A 870 29.96 -14.77 8.39
CA ALA A 870 28.74 -14.05 8.04
C ALA A 870 29.00 -12.55 7.83
N ALA A 871 29.83 -11.91 8.66
CA ALA A 871 30.22 -10.52 8.49
C ALA A 871 31.09 -10.31 7.24
N GLU A 872 32.05 -11.20 6.95
CA GLU A 872 32.87 -11.15 5.72
C GLU A 872 32.00 -11.34 4.45
N ASP A 873 31.04 -12.26 4.47
CA ASP A 873 30.13 -12.48 3.35
C ASP A 873 29.19 -11.27 3.15
N GLN A 874 28.73 -10.66 4.24
CA GLN A 874 27.92 -9.44 4.20
C GLN A 874 28.72 -8.22 3.72
N LEU A 875 30.02 -8.14 4.06
CA LEU A 875 30.93 -7.10 3.58
C LEU A 875 31.06 -7.15 2.06
N VAL A 876 31.10 -8.34 1.46
CA VAL A 876 31.13 -8.51 0.00
C VAL A 876 29.83 -8.03 -0.63
N LYS A 877 28.67 -8.38 -0.03
CA LYS A 877 27.35 -7.92 -0.53
C LYS A 877 27.22 -6.39 -0.48
N ALA A 878 27.55 -5.77 0.65
CA ALA A 878 27.53 -4.32 0.81
C ALA A 878 28.46 -3.62 -0.20
N ASN A 879 29.68 -4.13 -0.38
CA ASN A 879 30.61 -3.60 -1.38
C ASN A 879 30.09 -3.74 -2.82
N ASN A 880 29.42 -4.84 -3.14
CA ASN A 880 28.84 -5.03 -4.47
C ASN A 880 27.66 -4.08 -4.70
N ALA A 881 26.76 -3.94 -3.72
CA ALA A 881 25.63 -3.00 -3.81
C ALA A 881 26.10 -1.54 -3.96
N VAL A 882 27.11 -1.11 -3.18
CA VAL A 882 27.66 0.25 -3.28
C VAL A 882 28.43 0.48 -4.58
N LYS A 883 29.01 -0.57 -5.21
CA LYS A 883 29.65 -0.46 -6.54
C LYS A 883 28.65 -0.24 -7.67
N GLU A 884 27.39 -0.59 -7.48
CA GLU A 884 26.32 -0.34 -8.46
C GLU A 884 25.89 1.13 -8.48
N LEU A 885 26.24 1.91 -7.44
CA LEU A 885 26.06 3.37 -7.39
C LEU A 885 27.13 4.10 -8.24
N ASP A 886 26.81 5.31 -8.70
CA ASP A 886 27.74 6.16 -9.47
C ASP A 886 29.01 6.44 -8.68
N GLU A 887 30.15 6.34 -9.34
CA GLU A 887 31.48 6.59 -8.79
C GLU A 887 31.68 8.03 -8.31
N ASN A 888 30.89 8.98 -8.83
CA ASN A 888 30.94 10.39 -8.42
C ASN A 888 29.87 10.76 -7.38
N SER A 889 28.99 9.82 -6.97
CA SER A 889 27.93 10.11 -6.00
C SER A 889 28.50 10.42 -4.62
N VAL A 890 28.04 11.52 -4.02
CA VAL A 890 28.36 11.90 -2.63
C VAL A 890 27.89 10.81 -1.66
N ASP A 891 26.75 10.17 -1.95
CA ASP A 891 26.17 9.16 -1.08
C ASP A 891 26.90 7.81 -1.20
N ARG A 892 27.43 7.47 -2.38
CA ARG A 892 28.39 6.36 -2.50
C ARG A 892 29.60 6.57 -1.60
N ASN A 893 30.19 7.78 -1.58
CA ASN A 893 31.35 8.07 -0.74
C ASN A 893 31.02 7.91 0.76
N LYS A 894 29.86 8.42 1.21
CA LYS A 894 29.39 8.22 2.60
C LYS A 894 29.22 6.74 2.94
N LEU A 895 28.60 5.95 2.06
CA LEU A 895 28.42 4.50 2.28
C LEU A 895 29.76 3.75 2.25
N GLN A 896 30.72 4.16 1.40
CA GLN A 896 32.07 3.57 1.40
C GLN A 896 32.83 3.86 2.70
N ASP A 897 32.72 5.06 3.25
CA ASP A 897 33.33 5.41 4.54
C ASP A 897 32.71 4.59 5.69
N ARG A 898 31.40 4.36 5.65
CA ARG A 898 30.70 3.46 6.58
C ARG A 898 31.19 2.02 6.43
N ILE A 899 31.27 1.49 5.20
CA ILE A 899 31.80 0.14 4.92
C ILE A 899 33.23 0.00 5.46
N LYS A 900 34.10 0.99 5.21
CA LYS A 900 35.49 0.98 5.67
C LYS A 900 35.60 0.94 7.19
N THR A 901 34.70 1.64 7.88
CA THR A 901 34.59 1.60 9.34
C THR A 901 34.23 0.20 9.83
N GLU A 902 33.26 -0.47 9.20
CA GLU A 902 32.85 -1.83 9.56
C GLU A 902 33.90 -2.90 9.15
N GLU A 903 34.57 -2.73 8.01
CA GLU A 903 35.70 -3.58 7.58
C GLU A 903 36.85 -3.55 8.61
N ASN A 904 37.16 -2.38 9.16
CA ASN A 904 38.14 -2.26 10.24
C ASN A 904 37.72 -3.05 11.49
N ARG A 905 36.43 -3.04 11.85
CA ARG A 905 35.91 -3.84 12.98
C ARG A 905 36.04 -5.34 12.71
N ILE A 906 35.73 -5.80 11.50
CA ILE A 906 35.94 -7.18 11.06
C ILE A 906 37.42 -7.58 11.21
N ASN A 907 38.35 -6.73 10.74
CA ASN A 907 39.79 -6.99 10.82
C ASN A 907 40.31 -7.05 12.27
N VAL A 908 39.79 -6.20 13.16
CA VAL A 908 40.09 -6.27 14.60
C VAL A 908 39.63 -7.61 15.18
N PHE A 909 38.40 -8.04 14.90
CA PHE A 909 37.88 -9.31 15.40
C PHE A 909 38.64 -10.51 14.83
N LYS A 910 38.95 -10.51 13.54
CA LYS A 910 39.79 -11.52 12.87
C LYS A 910 41.17 -11.65 13.55
N THR A 911 41.74 -10.54 13.99
CA THR A 911 43.01 -10.52 14.74
C THR A 911 42.85 -11.13 16.13
N LYS A 912 41.77 -10.82 16.86
CA LYS A 912 41.46 -11.47 18.14
C LYS A 912 41.32 -12.98 18.01
N VAL A 913 40.62 -13.46 16.97
CA VAL A 913 40.49 -14.90 16.68
C VAL A 913 41.86 -15.54 16.41
N ALA A 914 42.71 -14.89 15.61
CA ALA A 914 44.06 -15.38 15.33
C ALA A 914 44.94 -15.43 16.60
N ILE A 915 44.82 -14.44 17.50
CA ILE A 915 45.50 -14.43 18.80
C ILE A 915 45.02 -15.59 19.68
N ASN A 916 43.72 -15.91 19.67
CA ASN A 916 43.19 -17.05 20.41
C ASN A 916 43.69 -18.38 19.84
N ASP A 917 43.70 -18.53 18.50
CA ASP A 917 44.26 -19.71 17.83
C ASP A 917 45.77 -19.88 18.14
N LEU A 918 46.51 -18.76 18.23
CA LEU A 918 47.91 -18.72 18.66
C LEU A 918 48.05 -19.15 20.12
N LYS A 919 47.23 -18.62 21.03
CA LYS A 919 47.22 -19.00 22.44
C LYS A 919 46.97 -20.51 22.61
N LEU A 920 46.00 -21.06 21.89
CA LEU A 920 45.71 -22.50 21.86
C LEU A 920 46.90 -23.33 21.32
N ALA A 921 47.67 -22.80 20.36
CA ALA A 921 48.90 -23.44 19.91
C ALA A 921 49.99 -23.39 20.99
N CYS A 922 50.19 -22.22 21.62
CA CYS A 922 51.12 -22.04 22.73
C CYS A 922 50.77 -22.92 23.94
N ASP A 923 49.49 -23.18 24.21
CA ASP A 923 49.03 -24.08 25.28
C ASP A 923 49.41 -25.55 25.04
N LYS A 924 49.66 -25.94 23.77
CA LYS A 924 50.13 -27.28 23.40
C LYS A 924 51.64 -27.45 23.50
N LEU A 925 52.40 -26.40 23.84
CA LEU A 925 53.85 -26.43 24.04
C LEU A 925 54.21 -27.08 25.38
N THR A 926 53.92 -28.37 25.53
CA THR A 926 54.08 -29.13 26.79
C THR A 926 55.30 -30.04 26.81
N ASP A 927 55.78 -30.51 25.64
CA ASP A 927 56.96 -31.39 25.51
C ASP A 927 58.02 -30.76 24.57
N PRO A 928 59.20 -30.39 25.09
CA PRO A 928 60.29 -29.77 24.33
C PRO A 928 60.98 -30.68 23.30
N VAL A 929 60.52 -31.92 23.10
CA VAL A 929 61.02 -32.83 22.05
C VAL A 929 60.14 -32.81 20.79
N VAL A 930 58.91 -32.29 20.87
CA VAL A 930 57.94 -32.32 19.76
C VAL A 930 57.99 -31.03 18.96
N THR A 931 58.40 -31.10 17.69
CA THR A 931 58.63 -29.92 16.82
C THR A 931 57.37 -29.41 16.11
N GLU A 932 56.33 -30.23 15.95
CA GLU A 932 55.10 -29.85 15.24
C GLU A 932 54.29 -28.73 15.94
N PRO A 933 54.01 -28.78 17.27
CA PRO A 933 53.30 -27.72 17.98
C PRO A 933 54.02 -26.37 17.93
N PHE A 934 55.35 -26.41 17.87
CA PHE A 934 56.19 -25.22 17.76
C PHE A 934 56.03 -24.54 16.40
N ALA A 935 56.12 -25.30 15.31
CA ALA A 935 55.91 -24.78 13.95
C ALA A 935 54.49 -24.21 13.75
N ASP A 936 53.47 -24.81 14.36
CA ASP A 936 52.08 -24.29 14.36
C ASP A 936 51.99 -22.93 15.08
N ALA A 937 52.62 -22.81 16.25
CA ALA A 937 52.63 -21.55 17.01
C ALA A 937 53.37 -20.42 16.26
N GLU A 938 54.52 -20.70 15.65
CA GLU A 938 55.25 -19.71 14.83
C GLU A 938 54.45 -19.27 13.59
N ALA A 939 53.79 -20.21 12.91
CA ALA A 939 52.96 -19.90 11.75
C ALA A 939 51.80 -18.97 12.15
N LYS A 940 51.15 -19.24 13.29
CA LYS A 940 50.06 -18.41 13.82
C LYS A 940 50.54 -17.03 14.29
N LEU A 941 51.73 -16.93 14.90
CA LEU A 941 52.32 -15.65 15.29
C LEU A 941 52.54 -14.75 14.06
N LYS A 942 53.03 -15.31 12.94
CA LYS A 942 53.19 -14.57 11.68
C LYS A 942 51.86 -14.05 11.12
N ILE A 943 50.77 -14.83 11.25
CA ILE A 943 49.43 -14.39 10.83
C ILE A 943 48.95 -13.22 11.69
N VAL A 944 49.14 -13.30 13.02
CA VAL A 944 48.81 -12.19 13.93
C VAL A 944 49.60 -10.93 13.59
N ASP A 945 50.91 -11.06 13.34
CA ASP A 945 51.77 -9.93 12.96
C ASP A 945 51.34 -9.27 11.64
N ALA A 946 50.94 -10.08 10.65
CA ALA A 946 50.41 -9.58 9.40
C ALA A 946 49.09 -8.80 9.60
N ASN A 947 48.18 -9.30 10.43
CA ASN A 947 46.89 -8.64 10.70
C ASN A 947 47.07 -7.33 11.49
N ILE A 948 47.92 -7.30 12.51
CA ILE A 948 48.22 -6.08 13.29
C ILE A 948 48.81 -5.01 12.36
N LYS A 949 49.68 -5.39 11.41
CA LYS A 949 50.23 -4.46 10.44
C LYS A 949 49.14 -3.82 9.57
N VAL A 950 48.20 -4.62 9.05
CA VAL A 950 47.06 -4.11 8.25
C VAL A 950 46.22 -3.10 9.04
N LEU A 951 45.96 -3.36 10.32
CA LEU A 951 45.22 -2.45 11.19
C LEU A 951 45.96 -1.13 11.45
N LYS A 952 47.28 -1.18 11.63
CA LYS A 952 48.11 0.03 11.78
C LYS A 952 48.15 0.87 10.51
N ASP A 953 48.29 0.22 9.35
CA ASP A 953 48.25 0.90 8.06
C ASP A 953 46.87 1.58 7.84
N ALA A 954 45.81 1.04 8.45
CA ALA A 954 44.47 1.63 8.50
C ALA A 954 44.24 2.63 9.66
N SER A 955 45.28 2.98 10.44
CA SER A 955 45.22 3.89 11.60
C SER A 955 44.26 3.45 12.73
N VAL A 956 44.05 2.14 12.89
CA VAL A 956 43.28 1.56 14.00
C VAL A 956 44.18 1.39 15.23
N ASP A 957 43.66 1.65 16.43
CA ASP A 957 44.40 1.41 17.69
C ASP A 957 44.57 -0.11 17.93
N THR A 958 45.83 -0.56 17.93
CA THR A 958 46.20 -1.97 18.12
C THR A 958 46.77 -2.29 19.50
N THR A 959 46.85 -1.33 20.43
CA THR A 959 47.65 -1.43 21.65
C THR A 959 47.37 -2.73 22.44
N LYS A 960 46.10 -3.04 22.69
CA LYS A 960 45.70 -4.26 23.42
C LYS A 960 46.02 -5.55 22.66
N LEU A 961 45.86 -5.55 21.33
CA LEU A 961 46.20 -6.72 20.50
C LEU A 961 47.71 -6.99 20.50
N GLU A 962 48.52 -5.94 20.55
CA GLU A 962 49.97 -6.05 20.63
C GLU A 962 50.44 -6.57 22.00
N GLU A 963 49.78 -6.16 23.08
CA GLU A 963 50.01 -6.72 24.42
C GLU A 963 49.71 -8.23 24.44
N ASP A 964 48.54 -8.65 23.95
CA ASP A 964 48.16 -10.07 23.89
C ASP A 964 49.11 -10.88 23.00
N ARG A 965 49.48 -10.33 21.84
CA ARG A 965 50.48 -10.90 20.92
C ARG A 965 51.84 -11.06 21.60
N LYS A 966 52.28 -10.05 22.36
CA LYS A 966 53.57 -10.09 23.09
C LYS A 966 53.58 -11.20 24.13
N VAL A 967 52.50 -11.37 24.89
CA VAL A 967 52.38 -12.46 25.87
C VAL A 967 52.59 -13.82 25.21
N GLN A 968 52.00 -14.07 24.03
CA GLN A 968 52.20 -15.34 23.33
C GLN A 968 53.59 -15.47 22.70
N SER A 969 54.16 -14.39 22.18
CA SER A 969 55.54 -14.35 21.67
C SER A 969 56.55 -14.72 22.76
N ASP A 970 56.40 -14.16 23.95
CA ASP A 970 57.28 -14.43 25.09
C ASP A 970 57.21 -15.93 25.50
N ARG A 971 56.03 -16.56 25.40
CA ARG A 971 55.86 -18.01 25.64
C ARG A 971 56.56 -18.87 24.60
N ILE A 972 56.52 -18.47 23.33
CA ILE A 972 57.24 -19.16 22.25
C ILE A 972 58.75 -19.07 22.51
N GLU A 973 59.26 -17.89 22.82
CA GLU A 973 60.68 -17.70 23.14
C GLU A 973 61.11 -18.51 24.38
N GLU A 974 60.28 -18.57 25.44
CA GLU A 974 60.53 -19.40 26.62
C GLU A 974 60.62 -20.89 26.24
N PHE A 975 59.74 -21.36 25.36
CA PHE A 975 59.78 -22.73 24.87
C PHE A 975 61.03 -23.01 24.03
N GLU A 976 61.45 -22.09 23.17
CA GLU A 976 62.69 -22.23 22.38
C GLU A 976 63.92 -22.34 23.28
N VAL A 977 63.99 -21.57 24.36
CA VAL A 977 65.07 -21.68 25.35
C VAL A 977 65.07 -23.07 26.01
N LYS A 978 63.89 -23.65 26.29
CA LYS A 978 63.76 -25.02 26.82
C LYS A 978 64.18 -26.10 25.81
N VAL A 979 63.78 -25.95 24.54
CA VAL A 979 64.21 -26.85 23.45
C VAL A 979 65.73 -26.77 23.27
N ALA A 980 66.27 -25.56 23.16
CA ALA A 980 67.71 -25.28 23.06
C ALA A 980 68.50 -25.94 24.20
N LYS A 981 67.98 -25.86 25.42
CA LYS A 981 68.55 -26.52 26.60
C LYS A 981 68.56 -28.04 26.47
N ASN A 982 67.49 -28.63 25.96
CA ASN A 982 67.39 -30.08 25.84
C ASN A 982 68.24 -30.64 24.70
N GLU A 983 68.32 -29.93 23.58
CA GLU A 983 69.19 -30.25 22.44
C GLU A 983 70.68 -30.11 22.76
N LEU A 984 71.04 -29.33 23.79
CA LEU A 984 72.41 -29.16 24.25
C LEU A 984 72.92 -30.48 24.87
N VAL A 985 73.40 -31.39 24.03
CA VAL A 985 74.05 -32.65 24.42
C VAL A 985 75.57 -32.46 24.42
N VAL A 986 76.26 -33.17 25.32
CA VAL A 986 77.73 -33.25 25.31
C VAL A 986 78.13 -34.14 24.13
N GLY A 987 78.21 -33.56 22.93
CA GLY A 987 78.69 -34.23 21.73
C GLY A 987 80.21 -34.24 21.70
N ASN A 988 80.81 -35.44 21.63
CA ASN A 988 82.23 -35.74 21.41
C ASN A 988 83.20 -34.59 21.69
N LEU A 989 83.57 -34.48 22.97
CA LEU A 989 84.67 -33.65 23.44
C LEU A 989 85.92 -33.87 22.56
N ILE A 990 86.30 -32.88 21.75
CA ILE A 990 87.55 -32.94 20.99
C ILE A 990 88.64 -32.38 21.91
N ILE A 991 89.46 -33.27 22.45
CA ILE A 991 90.62 -32.90 23.28
C ILE A 991 91.79 -32.67 22.30
N GLU A 992 92.08 -31.40 21.98
CA GLU A 992 93.27 -31.02 21.22
C GLU A 992 94.39 -30.56 22.16
N THR A 993 95.50 -31.30 22.17
CA THR A 993 96.77 -30.85 22.77
C THR A 993 97.46 -29.88 21.82
N VAL A 994 97.57 -28.61 22.21
CA VAL A 994 98.06 -27.53 21.36
C VAL A 994 99.57 -27.34 21.56
N GLU A 995 100.38 -27.88 20.65
CA GLU A 995 101.67 -27.27 20.29
C GLU A 995 101.42 -26.36 19.07
N SER A 996 101.40 -25.05 19.29
CA SER A 996 101.26 -23.95 18.31
C SER A 996 99.84 -23.43 18.00
N LYS A 997 99.77 -22.09 17.92
CA LYS A 997 98.57 -21.26 17.79
C LYS A 997 97.95 -21.36 16.39
N GLU A 998 96.89 -22.15 16.23
CA GLU A 998 95.85 -21.88 15.22
C GLU A 998 94.47 -21.88 15.88
N GLN A 999 93.67 -20.87 15.54
CA GLN A 999 92.37 -20.61 16.14
C GLN A 999 91.34 -21.63 15.67
N VAL A 1000 90.87 -22.50 16.57
CA VAL A 1000 89.63 -23.25 16.34
C VAL A 1000 88.47 -22.26 16.42
N THR A 1001 87.68 -22.18 15.36
CA THR A 1001 86.45 -21.40 15.30
C THR A 1001 85.33 -22.35 14.89
N LYS A 1002 84.45 -22.73 15.82
CA LYS A 1002 83.03 -23.00 15.58
C LYS A 1002 82.32 -23.41 16.88
N ILE A 1003 81.69 -22.43 17.52
CA ILE A 1003 80.39 -22.72 18.16
C ILE A 1003 79.45 -23.01 16.99
N LYS A 1004 78.77 -24.17 16.99
CA LYS A 1004 77.64 -24.36 16.08
C LYS A 1004 76.58 -23.34 16.49
N ASP A 1005 76.29 -22.36 15.63
CA ASP A 1005 75.02 -21.66 15.71
C ASP A 1005 73.92 -22.73 15.67
N HIS A 1006 73.24 -22.93 16.79
CA HIS A 1006 72.01 -23.70 16.79
C HIS A 1006 70.98 -22.89 15.99
N SER A 1007 70.28 -23.55 15.07
CA SER A 1007 69.39 -22.93 14.08
C SER A 1007 68.16 -22.22 14.68
N ASN A 1008 68.02 -22.18 16.00
CA ASN A 1008 66.90 -21.58 16.73
C ASN A 1008 67.14 -20.11 17.16
N GLY A 1009 68.32 -19.53 16.90
CA GLY A 1009 68.59 -18.12 17.19
C GLY A 1009 68.71 -17.76 18.68
N ALA A 1010 68.87 -18.75 19.57
CA ALA A 1010 69.19 -18.51 20.98
C ALA A 1010 70.67 -18.16 21.16
N THR A 1011 70.99 -17.32 22.15
CA THR A 1011 72.35 -16.94 22.54
C THR A 1011 72.84 -17.83 23.68
N TYR A 1012 74.05 -18.38 23.55
CA TYR A 1012 74.67 -19.29 24.51
C TYR A 1012 75.89 -18.63 25.16
N VAL A 1013 75.92 -18.53 26.48
CA VAL A 1013 77.01 -17.96 27.27
C VAL A 1013 77.55 -19.02 28.22
N TYR A 1014 78.83 -19.35 28.08
CA TYR A 1014 79.49 -20.39 28.86
C TYR A 1014 80.20 -19.78 30.07
N SER A 1015 80.12 -20.45 31.22
CA SER A 1015 80.81 -20.07 32.45
C SER A 1015 81.30 -21.31 33.18
N VAL A 1016 82.36 -21.18 33.97
CA VAL A 1016 82.92 -22.26 34.80
C VAL A 1016 82.85 -21.85 36.27
N SER A 1017 82.62 -22.81 37.17
CA SER A 1017 82.43 -22.52 38.60
C SER A 1017 83.61 -21.77 39.23
N GLU A 1018 83.35 -20.76 40.06
CA GLU A 1018 84.35 -19.87 40.70
C GLU A 1018 85.42 -20.61 41.53
N ASN A 1019 85.19 -21.87 41.91
CA ASN A 1019 86.12 -22.67 42.70
C ASN A 1019 87.22 -23.37 41.89
N SER A 1020 87.24 -23.23 40.56
CA SER A 1020 88.35 -23.71 39.75
C SER A 1020 89.18 -22.53 39.25
N SER A 1021 90.25 -22.18 39.96
CA SER A 1021 91.40 -21.43 39.41
C SER A 1021 92.12 -22.20 38.27
N LEU A 1022 91.45 -23.22 37.73
CA LEU A 1022 91.92 -24.27 36.85
C LEU A 1022 91.20 -24.19 35.51
N ALA A 1023 90.22 -23.29 35.31
CA ALA A 1023 89.55 -23.13 34.02
C ALA A 1023 89.20 -21.67 33.73
N THR A 1024 89.33 -21.26 32.48
CA THR A 1024 88.88 -19.94 31.98
C THR A 1024 88.13 -20.12 30.67
N VAL A 1025 87.02 -19.40 30.52
CA VAL A 1025 86.26 -19.33 29.27
C VAL A 1025 86.68 -18.10 28.51
N ASP A 1026 87.00 -18.22 27.22
CA ASP A 1026 87.31 -17.06 26.37
C ASP A 1026 86.05 -16.46 25.73
N ASP A 1027 86.21 -15.30 25.10
CA ASP A 1027 85.15 -14.54 24.43
C ASP A 1027 84.48 -15.31 23.27
N LYS A 1028 85.06 -16.46 22.88
CA LYS A 1028 84.55 -17.36 21.84
C LYS A 1028 83.95 -18.64 22.42
N GLY A 1029 83.77 -18.72 23.74
CA GLY A 1029 83.18 -19.86 24.43
C GLY A 1029 84.11 -21.06 24.62
N ASN A 1030 85.40 -20.95 24.26
CA ASN A 1030 86.35 -22.04 24.47
C ASN A 1030 86.76 -22.12 25.95
N ILE A 1031 86.90 -23.34 26.46
CA ILE A 1031 87.23 -23.57 27.87
C ILE A 1031 88.69 -24.04 27.96
N GLN A 1032 89.55 -23.18 28.47
CA GLN A 1032 90.95 -23.51 28.74
C GLN A 1032 91.08 -24.07 30.14
N ILE A 1033 91.78 -25.21 30.29
CA ILE A 1033 91.91 -25.90 31.57
C ILE A 1033 93.38 -26.08 31.95
N VAL A 1034 93.74 -25.57 33.13
CA VAL A 1034 95.05 -25.71 33.76
C VAL A 1034 94.96 -26.79 34.84
N ARG A 1035 95.48 -27.98 34.57
CA ARG A 1035 95.41 -29.12 35.51
C ARG A 1035 96.50 -29.02 36.61
N PRO A 1036 96.16 -29.18 37.90
CA PRO A 1036 97.15 -29.32 38.96
C PRO A 1036 97.73 -30.75 39.00
N ILE A 1037 99.05 -30.86 39.17
CA ILE A 1037 99.84 -32.11 39.04
C ILE A 1037 99.48 -33.16 40.12
N ASP A 1038 98.82 -32.75 41.21
CA ASP A 1038 98.75 -33.50 42.47
C ASP A 1038 97.42 -34.22 42.73
N LYS A 1039 96.46 -34.19 41.78
CA LYS A 1039 95.11 -34.79 41.94
C LYS A 1039 94.80 -35.87 40.90
N ASP A 1040 94.18 -36.98 41.33
CA ASP A 1040 93.88 -38.15 40.48
C ASP A 1040 92.77 -37.91 39.45
N SER A 1041 91.88 -36.94 39.70
CA SER A 1041 90.94 -36.39 38.71
C SER A 1041 90.57 -34.94 39.05
N VAL A 1042 90.15 -34.17 38.06
CA VAL A 1042 89.58 -32.83 38.24
C VAL A 1042 88.19 -32.81 37.64
N GLU A 1043 87.21 -32.39 38.42
CA GLU A 1043 85.86 -32.13 37.94
C GLU A 1043 85.68 -30.63 37.75
N ILE A 1044 85.25 -30.21 36.56
CA ILE A 1044 84.92 -28.83 36.24
C ILE A 1044 83.45 -28.77 35.88
N GLU A 1045 82.71 -27.94 36.62
CA GLU A 1045 81.33 -27.66 36.29
C GLU A 1045 81.27 -26.50 35.29
N ILE A 1046 80.74 -26.79 34.11
CA ILE A 1046 80.48 -25.82 33.05
C ILE A 1046 78.99 -25.49 33.11
N THR A 1047 78.67 -24.22 33.35
CA THR A 1047 77.29 -23.71 33.27
C THR A 1047 77.12 -22.96 31.96
N VAL A 1048 76.21 -23.44 31.12
CA VAL A 1048 75.80 -22.78 29.87
C VAL A 1048 74.50 -22.05 30.12
N THR A 1049 74.53 -20.72 30.04
CA THR A 1049 73.35 -19.86 30.07
C THR A 1049 72.83 -19.68 28.65
N ILE A 1050 71.56 -19.98 28.43
CA ILE A 1050 70.87 -19.95 27.14
C ILE A 1050 69.84 -18.84 27.23
N SER A 1051 69.80 -17.96 26.25
CA SER A 1051 68.92 -16.79 26.27
C SER A 1051 68.29 -16.52 24.91
N LYS A 1052 67.02 -16.12 24.91
CA LYS A 1052 66.31 -15.61 23.72
C LYS A 1052 65.29 -14.56 24.17
N GLY A 1053 65.37 -13.36 23.58
CA GLY A 1053 64.66 -12.20 24.11
C GLY A 1053 65.01 -11.94 25.57
N ASN A 1054 63.99 -11.86 26.44
CA ASN A 1054 64.17 -11.70 27.90
C ASN A 1054 64.20 -13.04 28.66
N ASN A 1055 64.00 -14.17 27.97
CA ASN A 1055 63.97 -15.48 28.59
C ASN A 1055 65.38 -16.06 28.70
N THR A 1056 65.72 -16.60 29.86
CA THR A 1056 67.03 -17.24 30.10
C THR A 1056 66.87 -18.54 30.88
N ASP A 1057 67.64 -19.56 30.53
CA ASP A 1057 67.76 -20.80 31.30
C ASP A 1057 69.24 -21.23 31.36
N THR A 1058 69.59 -22.15 32.25
CA THR A 1058 70.95 -22.67 32.39
C THR A 1058 70.98 -24.20 32.32
N LYS A 1059 72.05 -24.74 31.74
CA LYS A 1059 72.38 -26.17 31.79
C LYS A 1059 73.79 -26.35 32.32
N LYS A 1060 73.92 -27.27 33.27
CA LYS A 1060 75.21 -27.61 33.87
C LYS A 1060 75.73 -28.90 33.30
N PHE A 1061 77.03 -28.93 33.02
CA PHE A 1061 77.77 -30.11 32.62
C PHE A 1061 78.91 -30.31 33.59
N THR A 1062 79.12 -31.54 34.04
CA THR A 1062 80.32 -31.89 34.82
C THR A 1062 81.30 -32.57 33.88
N LEU A 1063 82.46 -31.95 33.71
CA LEU A 1063 83.56 -32.51 32.96
C LEU A 1063 84.58 -33.12 33.93
N THR A 1064 84.79 -34.43 33.86
CA THR A 1064 85.79 -35.13 34.66
C THR A 1064 87.05 -35.42 33.83
N ILE A 1065 88.20 -34.88 34.26
CA ILE A 1065 89.49 -35.05 33.59
C ILE A 1065 90.35 -36.05 34.37
N PRO A 1066 90.73 -37.20 33.77
CA PRO A 1066 91.52 -38.25 34.43
C PRO A 1066 93.04 -37.95 34.45
N LYS A 1067 93.78 -38.72 35.26
CA LYS A 1067 95.18 -38.48 35.60
C LYS A 1067 96.20 -38.51 34.46
N ASP A 1068 95.90 -39.24 33.38
CA ASP A 1068 96.91 -39.64 32.38
C ASP A 1068 97.13 -38.61 31.26
N ILE A 1069 96.59 -37.39 31.39
CA ILE A 1069 96.78 -36.29 30.43
C ILE A 1069 97.75 -35.26 31.05
N SER A 1070 98.96 -35.19 30.52
CA SER A 1070 100.11 -34.45 31.09
C SER A 1070 100.38 -33.07 30.49
N ASN A 1071 99.61 -32.63 29.49
CA ASN A 1071 99.75 -31.33 28.83
C ASN A 1071 98.55 -30.42 29.13
N PRO A 1072 98.70 -29.07 29.04
CA PRO A 1072 97.56 -28.15 29.09
C PRO A 1072 96.57 -28.49 27.97
N ILE A 1073 95.30 -28.62 28.31
CA ILE A 1073 94.22 -29.01 27.41
C ILE A 1073 93.39 -27.77 27.11
N ILE A 1074 93.17 -27.48 25.83
CA ILE A 1074 92.10 -26.57 25.40
C ILE A 1074 90.94 -27.45 24.98
N ILE A 1075 89.77 -27.22 25.59
CA ILE A 1075 88.54 -27.91 25.23
C ILE A 1075 87.70 -26.92 24.44
N VAL A 1076 87.44 -27.28 23.19
CA VAL A 1076 86.58 -26.53 22.27
C VAL A 1076 85.18 -27.10 22.31
#